data_AF-E9ADG8-F1
#
_entry.id   AF-E9ADG8-F1
#
_cell.length_a   1.000
_cell.length_b   1.000
_cell.length_c   1.000
_cell.angle_alpha   90.00
_cell.angle_beta   90.00
_cell.angle_gamma   90.00
#
_symmetry.space_group_name_H-M   'P 1'
#
loop_
_entity.id
_entity.type
_entity.pdbx_description
1 polymer ?
#
loop_
_entity_poly.entity_id
_entity_poly.type
_entity_poly.pdbx_seq_one_letter_code
_entity_poly.pdbx_strand_id
1 'polypeptide(L)'
;MSSAGSAAPPPPHTSSFGADVELPMSDWALRLQRELMSPVDPLGGLAHKDYYRDPATGYAPQYAPRDFVHGGSIAYPHMQGSGSAHDSYAAAAARRNWLEHDVESMAFMSQDARATARQLSSDAEREAFTQRHVPADRHRSAFPGNASLAAMDQLRTSGPQSDEKVYQQAILDRYRAAATSSSSSTAPGVSYTAATGLSGGELVDALAEDYAAAVDDGMDEELRIAHGLRAKERFDFKVMQRTSRVPFQGYDMDRFAAQREGRPHGAQQLPPVIPPSSMEEAMKNMRGGAAALLDTEAQAWQTYAQNTTSEEPKLGEALTGDVINSLHARRWSAQHAKEQARKQRFGLGRQGALVQDGGPDRRTLKKHTNDERLLDAVNFASDAYRRTITDEHVDPYVRRSTERGVGHLLTNSFDMARREDRVAHGQQDLTERNTVHYGVPIQQSIDEFVLSHRNARGERPLDYFKPFPDFRAQRLIRMYRDIEGFSLLKQRPEAFEWELFTRYRAHHQQRRELALLHGLEPVANETAAERTARRLALDELCEKTPFDPSKLHLNDDEVEIDAETLRNWFGVYVLPSPTIVESVVRAEGGALNLHLQHAADEMNTADTREHILSSRYMNRLLLFEGFQHRWNRGFTKEVAGKAPEPVIKYAQPQEVLKYFDSDERAMYQQYVQQESDAQLSEWAKVTRGRRYIAEKEQYGEVAGQGYKVPVVDVQHQETGAVLTVSSKLVEKSAAAALADKKLAGGSSSSTTSSSSMVHFDGQAYFVLPGSKRTVTPLSIRLESGESMEMTDEVFSAYPLEVSASAKYNHALNYGIGEYDYNRGNYIETQDAIWEKATADQEEGWSPATHADGLCPGLPVRARRRLAAAGEDKTGAAITGDFQRGRIVQYYRQPFFNPDPRLVTVAFYADGVVQEVPLANVMIWQRRYHGPERTVGDESRRYNPAGLRRYIDVADPNNKKLSPSSSAGAGANGAGDHFLEKYEGRLTNSVAASRYRTTKQITEIDQWNRFDTSRADNHRPLSISHRRDYVRQGYLPRYTPWEWIAIQEADQPIIHETMRTDNIGASYFFSLNRSWRYKARPHGYLRNYENEVRDMLQFVDGVTPWKQAQKIRTYWEVRQHHPMPQFNRPEVAMHRNSAGLLPSHMWEMDKKTGKVRAVKDSVRDYQTKIPVPKWVQL
;
A
#
# COMPACT_ATOMS: atom_id res chain seq x y z
N MET A 1 10.30 -19.53 54.30
CA MET A 1 11.56 -19.28 55.04
C MET A 1 12.72 -19.93 54.29
N SER A 2 13.39 -19.14 53.46
CA SER A 2 14.84 -19.18 53.16
C SER A 2 15.11 -17.94 52.30
N SER A 3 16.00 -17.09 52.77
CA SER A 3 16.20 -15.70 52.34
C SER A 3 17.35 -15.61 51.34
N ALA A 4 17.09 -15.05 50.16
CA ALA A 4 18.10 -14.46 49.30
C ALA A 4 17.61 -13.05 48.92
N GLY A 5 18.28 -12.04 49.45
CA GLY A 5 17.91 -10.63 49.27
C GLY A 5 18.17 -10.16 47.85
N SER A 6 17.11 -9.66 47.20
CA SER A 6 17.18 -8.87 45.98
C SER A 6 17.23 -7.40 46.38
N ALA A 7 18.32 -6.73 46.06
CA ALA A 7 18.45 -5.29 46.20
C ALA A 7 17.56 -4.60 45.14
N ALA A 8 16.60 -3.81 45.61
CA ALA A 8 15.77 -2.98 44.77
C ALA A 8 16.63 -1.90 44.07
N PRO A 9 16.41 -1.62 42.78
CA PRO A 9 16.95 -0.41 42.15
C PRO A 9 16.26 0.83 42.75
N PRO A 10 16.98 1.96 42.92
CA PRO A 10 16.38 3.17 43.45
C PRO A 10 15.39 3.80 42.44
N PRO A 11 14.40 4.57 42.91
CA PRO A 11 13.39 5.21 42.06
C PRO A 11 13.99 6.34 41.19
N PRO A 12 13.35 6.70 40.07
CA PRO A 12 13.79 7.81 39.22
C PRO A 12 13.60 9.14 39.96
N HIS A 13 14.66 9.94 40.03
CA HIS A 13 14.59 11.29 40.59
C HIS A 13 13.68 12.17 39.73
N THR A 14 12.59 12.64 40.32
CA THR A 14 11.82 13.79 39.84
C THR A 14 12.66 15.06 40.05
N SER A 15 13.10 15.70 38.97
CA SER A 15 13.72 17.02 39.02
C SER A 15 12.65 18.10 39.24
N SER A 16 12.29 18.32 40.51
CA SER A 16 11.66 19.57 40.93
C SER A 16 12.75 20.65 41.02
N PHE A 17 12.56 21.75 40.30
CA PHE A 17 13.33 22.97 40.47
C PHE A 17 13.38 23.40 41.95
N GLY A 18 14.58 23.67 42.47
CA GLY A 18 14.76 24.40 43.72
C GLY A 18 15.87 23.86 44.63
N ALA A 19 17.10 24.34 44.37
CA ALA A 19 18.23 24.59 45.30
C ALA A 19 19.55 24.15 44.63
N ASP A 20 20.39 25.14 44.31
CA ASP A 20 21.75 24.97 43.80
C ASP A 20 22.57 24.08 44.75
N VAL A 21 22.82 22.84 44.34
CA VAL A 21 23.88 22.01 44.90
C VAL A 21 25.00 22.03 43.87
N GLU A 22 25.99 22.89 44.08
CA GLU A 22 27.22 22.95 43.30
C GLU A 22 27.94 21.60 43.37
N LEU A 23 27.82 20.79 42.32
CA LEU A 23 28.70 19.64 42.11
C LEU A 23 30.12 20.17 41.80
N PRO A 24 31.19 19.61 42.41
CA PRO A 24 32.56 19.99 42.07
C PRO A 24 32.82 19.72 40.58
N MET A 25 33.36 20.72 39.87
CA MET A 25 33.66 20.61 38.44
C MET A 25 34.58 19.44 38.13
N SER A 26 34.46 18.91 36.91
CA SER A 26 35.27 17.82 36.39
C SER A 26 36.70 18.28 35.99
N ASP A 27 37.73 17.57 36.47
CA ASP A 27 39.17 17.91 36.34
C ASP A 27 39.67 18.25 34.92
N TRP A 28 39.02 17.72 33.88
CA TRP A 28 39.42 17.95 32.47
C TRP A 28 39.13 19.38 31.98
N ALA A 29 38.03 20.00 32.45
CA ALA A 29 37.66 21.36 32.02
C ALA A 29 38.65 22.40 32.56
N LEU A 30 39.15 22.20 33.79
CA LEU A 30 40.19 23.04 34.39
C LEU A 30 41.51 22.94 33.64
N ARG A 31 41.87 21.74 33.19
CA ARG A 31 43.04 21.52 32.35
C ARG A 31 42.92 22.27 31.02
N LEU A 32 41.78 22.17 30.32
CA LEU A 32 41.54 22.90 29.08
C LEU A 32 41.62 24.41 29.27
N GLN A 33 41.02 24.94 30.34
CA GLN A 33 41.08 26.37 30.64
C GLN A 33 42.50 26.82 30.97
N ARG A 34 43.29 26.00 31.68
CA ARG A 34 44.71 26.27 31.96
C ARG A 34 45.54 26.29 30.67
N GLU A 35 45.26 25.39 29.73
CA GLU A 35 45.89 25.33 28.40
C GLU A 35 45.51 26.56 27.56
N LEU A 36 44.23 26.97 27.53
CA LEU A 36 43.75 28.17 26.84
C LEU A 36 44.35 29.47 27.38
N MET A 37 44.51 29.55 28.70
CA MET A 37 45.15 30.68 29.38
C MET A 37 46.63 30.79 28.99
N SER A 38 47.31 29.68 28.76
CA SER A 38 48.71 29.66 28.31
C SER A 38 48.85 30.26 26.89
N PRO A 39 49.99 30.90 26.57
CA PRO A 39 50.30 31.32 25.21
C PRO A 39 51.02 30.22 24.41
N VAL A 40 51.26 29.04 25.01
CA VAL A 40 52.04 27.94 24.44
C VAL A 40 51.12 26.92 23.80
N ASP A 41 51.51 26.35 22.65
CA ASP A 41 50.81 25.22 22.02
C ASP A 41 50.70 24.05 23.02
N PRO A 42 49.51 23.47 23.23
CA PRO A 42 49.28 22.45 24.25
C PRO A 42 50.06 21.14 24.01
N LEU A 43 50.52 20.90 22.77
CA LEU A 43 51.37 19.76 22.40
C LEU A 43 52.84 20.16 22.19
N GLY A 44 53.21 21.42 22.46
CA GLY A 44 54.57 21.94 22.27
C GLY A 44 55.07 21.86 20.82
N GLY A 45 54.17 21.81 19.84
CA GLY A 45 54.53 21.65 18.42
C GLY A 45 54.91 20.22 18.00
N LEU A 46 54.86 19.23 18.90
CA LEU A 46 55.19 17.84 18.58
C LEU A 46 54.13 17.20 17.68
N ALA A 47 54.57 16.28 16.81
CA ALA A 47 53.67 15.47 15.98
C ALA A 47 53.08 14.33 16.81
N HIS A 48 51.75 14.31 16.96
CA HIS A 48 51.03 13.23 17.63
C HIS A 48 50.05 12.56 16.65
N LYS A 49 50.05 11.24 16.60
CA LYS A 49 49.29 10.46 15.60
C LYS A 49 47.77 10.63 15.68
N ASP A 50 47.25 10.95 16.87
CA ASP A 50 45.82 11.13 17.14
C ASP A 50 45.37 12.60 17.09
N TYR A 51 46.26 13.54 16.77
CA TYR A 51 45.91 14.96 16.59
C TYR A 51 46.26 15.43 15.19
N TYR A 52 45.25 15.89 14.45
CA TYR A 52 45.43 16.47 13.14
C TYR A 52 45.53 17.99 13.27
N ARG A 53 46.61 18.57 12.73
CA ARG A 53 46.74 20.03 12.58
C ARG A 53 46.04 20.43 11.29
N ASP A 54 44.77 20.74 11.42
CA ASP A 54 43.88 20.99 10.29
C ASP A 54 44.06 22.43 9.76
N PRO A 55 44.32 22.62 8.45
CA PRO A 55 44.40 23.95 7.86
C PRO A 55 43.12 24.78 8.02
N ALA A 56 41.92 24.19 8.00
CA ALA A 56 40.67 24.95 8.07
C ALA A 56 40.49 25.63 9.44
N THR A 57 40.87 24.93 10.51
CA THR A 57 40.98 25.51 11.87
C THR A 57 42.21 26.39 12.10
N GLY A 58 43.04 26.65 11.08
CA GLY A 58 44.25 27.48 11.22
C GLY A 58 45.46 26.74 11.78
N TYR A 59 45.61 25.45 11.44
CA TYR A 59 46.66 24.54 11.92
C TYR A 59 46.64 24.27 13.44
N ALA A 60 45.48 24.47 14.07
CA ALA A 60 45.26 24.10 15.47
C ALA A 60 45.26 22.56 15.63
N PRO A 61 45.81 22.00 16.74
CA PRO A 61 45.83 20.56 16.97
C PRO A 61 44.44 20.06 17.37
N GLN A 62 43.72 19.44 16.42
CA GLN A 62 42.38 18.89 16.64
C GLN A 62 42.44 17.38 16.90
N TYR A 63 41.64 16.90 17.84
CA TYR A 63 41.57 15.46 18.15
C TYR A 63 40.95 14.68 16.98
N ALA A 64 41.71 13.75 16.41
CA ALA A 64 41.37 12.99 15.21
C ALA A 64 41.88 11.53 15.34
N PRO A 65 41.31 10.72 16.25
CA PRO A 65 41.76 9.36 16.49
C PRO A 65 41.38 8.43 15.34
N ARG A 66 42.09 7.30 15.24
CA ARG A 66 41.66 6.18 14.39
C ARG A 66 40.52 5.41 15.05
N ASP A 67 39.42 5.27 14.34
CA ASP A 67 38.29 4.46 14.75
C ASP A 67 38.35 3.05 14.13
N PHE A 68 38.60 2.06 14.98
CA PHE A 68 38.68 0.65 14.58
C PHE A 68 37.32 0.00 14.39
N VAL A 69 36.22 0.60 14.86
CA VAL A 69 34.85 0.12 14.59
C VAL A 69 34.54 0.26 13.09
N HIS A 70 35.08 1.30 12.44
CA HIS A 70 34.95 1.57 11.00
C HIS A 70 36.22 1.27 10.20
N GLY A 71 36.94 0.19 10.51
CA GLY A 71 38.08 -0.24 9.68
C GLY A 71 39.27 0.72 9.71
N GLY A 72 39.50 1.36 10.87
CA GLY A 72 40.70 2.18 11.11
C GLY A 72 40.67 3.54 10.41
N SER A 73 39.50 4.01 9.98
CA SER A 73 39.29 5.36 9.43
C SER A 73 39.52 6.43 10.51
N ILE A 74 39.92 7.64 10.09
CA ILE A 74 40.16 8.74 11.03
C ILE A 74 38.86 9.46 11.30
N ALA A 75 38.49 9.53 12.58
CA ALA A 75 37.22 10.07 13.01
C ALA A 75 37.31 11.60 13.20
N TYR A 76 37.33 12.30 12.07
CA TYR A 76 37.43 13.76 11.95
C TYR A 76 36.66 14.21 10.69
N PRO A 77 36.22 15.48 10.55
CA PRO A 77 35.64 16.01 9.31
C PRO A 77 36.59 15.87 8.11
N HIS A 78 36.08 15.37 6.98
CA HIS A 78 36.80 15.29 5.70
C HIS A 78 36.17 16.29 4.74
N MET A 79 36.96 17.24 4.21
CA MET A 79 36.45 18.18 3.21
C MET A 79 36.27 17.50 1.84
N GLN A 80 35.12 17.70 1.18
CA GLN A 80 34.76 17.00 -0.06
C GLN A 80 35.48 17.55 -1.29
N GLY A 81 36.24 16.72 -2.02
CA GLY A 81 37.13 17.15 -3.12
C GLY A 81 36.51 17.65 -4.44
N SER A 82 35.30 18.23 -4.47
CA SER A 82 34.82 19.09 -5.58
C SER A 82 34.73 20.54 -5.08
N GLY A 83 34.27 21.52 -5.89
CA GLY A 83 34.24 22.96 -5.52
C GLY A 83 33.77 23.28 -4.09
N SER A 84 32.95 22.42 -3.49
CA SER A 84 32.54 22.46 -2.08
C SER A 84 33.67 22.36 -1.02
N ALA A 85 34.79 21.67 -1.26
CA ALA A 85 35.93 21.67 -0.32
C ALA A 85 36.60 23.05 -0.23
N HIS A 86 36.73 23.72 -1.37
CA HIS A 86 37.26 25.07 -1.45
C HIS A 86 36.35 26.05 -0.71
N ASP A 87 35.04 25.90 -0.90
CA ASP A 87 34.04 26.77 -0.26
C ASP A 87 33.98 26.57 1.26
N SER A 88 34.04 25.31 1.73
CA SER A 88 34.08 25.00 3.16
C SER A 88 35.36 25.50 3.84
N TYR A 89 36.51 25.40 3.17
CA TYR A 89 37.75 25.99 3.67
C TYR A 89 37.68 27.53 3.73
N ALA A 90 37.20 28.17 2.66
CA ALA A 90 37.05 29.62 2.59
C ALA A 90 36.08 30.15 3.66
N ALA A 91 34.98 29.44 3.92
CA ALA A 91 34.05 29.76 4.99
C ALA A 91 34.71 29.64 6.38
N ALA A 92 35.48 28.57 6.62
CA ALA A 92 36.21 28.39 7.88
C ALA A 92 37.30 29.48 8.08
N ALA A 93 38.03 29.85 7.03
CA ALA A 93 39.01 30.94 7.06
C ALA A 93 38.35 32.30 7.31
N ALA A 94 37.25 32.61 6.62
CA ALA A 94 36.49 33.84 6.84
C ALA A 94 35.91 33.92 8.24
N ARG A 95 35.46 32.79 8.80
CA ARG A 95 35.00 32.72 10.20
C ARG A 95 36.12 32.99 11.19
N ARG A 96 37.34 32.52 10.94
CA ARG A 96 38.51 32.87 11.79
C ARG A 96 38.78 34.37 11.74
N ASN A 97 38.82 34.97 10.56
CA ASN A 97 39.02 36.42 10.42
C ASN A 97 37.90 37.22 11.12
N TRP A 98 36.66 36.72 11.06
CA TRP A 98 35.54 37.31 11.78
C TRP A 98 35.71 37.26 13.31
N LEU A 99 36.15 36.12 13.84
CA LEU A 99 36.34 35.89 15.28
C LEU A 99 37.63 36.50 15.84
N GLU A 100 38.48 37.10 14.99
CA GLU A 100 39.79 37.65 15.38
C GLU A 100 39.66 38.66 16.53
N HIS A 101 38.71 39.60 16.44
CA HIS A 101 38.42 40.58 17.50
C HIS A 101 38.09 39.92 18.84
N ASP A 102 37.27 38.87 18.83
CA ASP A 102 36.85 38.18 20.06
C ASP A 102 38.00 37.35 20.63
N VAL A 103 38.84 36.76 19.77
CA VAL A 103 40.05 36.04 20.18
C VAL A 103 41.08 37.00 20.79
N GLU A 104 41.25 38.21 20.25
CA GLU A 104 42.12 39.24 20.82
C GLU A 104 41.62 39.70 22.20
N SER A 105 40.32 39.94 22.33
CA SER A 105 39.67 40.25 23.62
C SER A 105 39.87 39.12 24.63
N MET A 106 39.67 37.87 24.23
CA MET A 106 39.95 36.69 25.06
C MET A 106 41.43 36.56 25.43
N ALA A 107 42.34 36.90 24.52
CA ALA A 107 43.78 36.88 24.79
C ALA A 107 44.16 37.89 25.88
N PHE A 108 43.59 39.10 25.84
CA PHE A 108 43.75 40.11 26.87
C PHE A 108 43.21 39.61 28.23
N MET A 109 41.97 39.10 28.25
CA MET A 109 41.38 38.51 29.46
C MET A 109 42.21 37.34 30.03
N SER A 110 42.82 36.52 29.16
CA SER A 110 43.67 35.39 29.56
C SER A 110 44.99 35.84 30.19
N GLN A 111 45.50 37.01 29.80
CA GLN A 111 46.71 37.59 30.36
C GLN A 111 46.44 38.13 31.77
N ASP A 112 45.32 38.83 31.95
CA ASP A 112 44.86 39.30 33.25
C ASP A 112 44.58 38.12 34.19
N ALA A 113 43.82 37.13 33.74
CA ALA A 113 43.51 35.94 34.54
C ALA A 113 44.78 35.15 34.94
N ARG A 114 45.80 35.07 34.07
CA ARG A 114 47.10 34.48 34.43
C ARG A 114 47.86 35.31 35.45
N ALA A 115 47.82 36.63 35.34
CA ALA A 115 48.46 37.52 36.31
C ALA A 115 47.83 37.35 37.70
N THR A 116 46.50 37.26 37.76
CA THR A 116 45.77 36.94 39.00
C THR A 116 46.09 35.53 39.52
N ALA A 117 46.16 34.51 38.66
CA ALA A 117 46.51 33.15 39.08
C ALA A 117 47.94 33.04 39.67
N ARG A 118 48.88 33.88 39.24
CA ARG A 118 50.23 33.99 39.84
C ARG A 118 50.22 34.63 41.23
N GLN A 119 49.24 35.49 41.52
CA GLN A 119 49.08 36.17 42.82
C GLN A 119 48.44 35.26 43.88
N LEU A 120 47.77 34.17 43.47
CA LEU A 120 47.20 33.17 44.38
C LEU A 120 48.29 32.23 44.91
N SER A 121 48.33 32.05 46.23
CA SER A 121 49.39 31.30 46.92
C SER A 121 49.12 29.81 47.06
N SER A 122 47.85 29.40 47.09
CA SER A 122 47.45 27.99 47.20
C SER A 122 46.99 27.41 45.86
N ASP A 123 47.30 26.15 45.60
CA ASP A 123 46.82 25.45 44.40
C ASP A 123 45.29 25.26 44.42
N ALA A 124 44.70 25.05 45.61
CA ALA A 124 43.24 25.00 45.77
C ALA A 124 42.57 26.35 45.45
N GLU A 125 43.25 27.48 45.77
CA GLU A 125 42.77 28.82 45.41
C GLU A 125 42.85 29.07 43.90
N ARG A 126 43.91 28.58 43.25
CA ARG A 126 44.07 28.66 41.78
C ARG A 126 43.02 27.81 41.06
N GLU A 127 42.75 26.62 41.56
CA GLU A 127 41.69 25.76 41.02
C GLU A 127 40.32 26.41 41.20
N ALA A 128 39.99 26.89 42.41
CA ALA A 128 38.74 27.61 42.66
C ALA A 128 38.60 28.90 41.81
N PHE A 129 39.69 29.64 41.57
CA PHE A 129 39.71 30.80 40.68
C PHE A 129 39.42 30.41 39.23
N THR A 130 40.05 29.33 38.75
CA THR A 130 39.86 28.83 37.38
C THR A 130 38.43 28.29 37.19
N GLN A 131 37.88 27.63 38.22
CA GLN A 131 36.49 27.16 38.26
C GLN A 131 35.49 28.33 38.20
N ARG A 132 35.74 29.44 38.91
CA ARG A 132 34.86 30.63 38.88
C ARG A 132 34.91 31.39 37.56
N HIS A 133 36.01 31.29 36.81
CA HIS A 133 36.24 32.12 35.63
C HIS A 133 35.55 31.59 34.35
N VAL A 134 35.28 30.27 34.27
CA VAL A 134 34.50 29.65 33.19
C VAL A 134 33.75 28.42 33.72
N PRO A 135 32.40 28.38 33.66
CA PRO A 135 31.63 27.19 34.04
C PRO A 135 31.93 26.01 33.10
N ALA A 136 32.03 24.79 33.64
CA ALA A 136 32.33 23.56 32.86
C ALA A 136 31.41 23.37 31.65
N ASP A 137 30.15 23.81 31.75
CA ASP A 137 29.16 23.70 30.68
C ASP A 137 29.55 24.48 29.41
N ARG A 138 30.30 25.57 29.54
CA ARG A 138 30.81 26.34 28.39
C ARG A 138 31.81 25.54 27.56
N HIS A 139 32.70 24.78 28.19
CA HIS A 139 33.65 23.91 27.48
C HIS A 139 32.98 22.64 26.94
N ARG A 140 31.98 22.11 27.65
CA ARG A 140 31.21 20.95 27.20
C ARG A 140 30.49 21.21 25.87
N SER A 141 29.96 22.42 25.67
CA SER A 141 29.33 22.82 24.41
C SER A 141 30.28 22.78 23.19
N ALA A 142 31.59 22.87 23.40
CA ALA A 142 32.58 22.80 22.33
C ALA A 142 32.83 21.38 21.80
N PHE A 143 32.52 20.37 22.61
CA PHE A 143 32.76 18.95 22.30
C PHE A 143 31.42 18.19 22.37
N PRO A 144 30.61 18.23 21.29
CA PRO A 144 29.34 17.54 21.28
C PRO A 144 29.58 16.02 21.42
N GLY A 145 29.08 15.45 22.51
CA GLY A 145 29.00 14.00 22.70
C GLY A 145 27.99 13.39 21.74
N ASN A 146 28.01 12.06 21.61
CA ASN A 146 27.01 11.36 20.82
C ASN A 146 25.72 11.21 21.63
N ALA A 147 24.64 11.82 21.14
CA ALA A 147 23.33 11.78 21.77
C ALA A 147 22.47 10.58 21.32
N SER A 148 22.94 9.79 20.35
CA SER A 148 22.17 8.65 19.84
C SER A 148 22.02 7.55 20.90
N LEU A 149 20.77 7.15 21.13
CA LEU A 149 20.42 6.03 22.01
C LEU A 149 20.42 4.68 21.29
N ALA A 150 20.62 4.67 19.97
CA ALA A 150 20.66 3.45 19.18
C ALA A 150 21.89 2.62 19.56
N ALA A 151 21.69 1.33 19.85
CA ALA A 151 22.76 0.43 20.29
C ALA A 151 23.95 0.39 19.31
N MET A 152 23.65 0.53 18.01
CA MET A 152 24.68 0.58 16.97
C MET A 152 25.54 1.83 17.00
N ASP A 153 24.95 2.98 17.31
CA ASP A 153 25.69 4.22 17.45
C ASP A 153 26.44 4.27 18.77
N GLN A 154 25.89 3.70 19.83
CA GLN A 154 26.57 3.56 21.12
C GLN A 154 27.80 2.66 21.02
N LEU A 155 27.73 1.56 20.24
CA LEU A 155 28.90 0.72 19.98
C LEU A 155 30.03 1.52 19.32
N ARG A 156 29.69 2.40 18.36
CA ARG A 156 30.66 3.28 17.68
C ARG A 156 31.35 4.22 18.67
N THR A 157 30.61 4.74 19.64
CA THR A 157 31.13 5.67 20.63
C THR A 157 31.62 5.01 21.93
N SER A 158 31.65 3.69 22.01
CA SER A 158 32.27 2.98 23.14
C SER A 158 33.80 2.94 23.08
N GLY A 159 34.39 3.31 21.94
CA GLY A 159 35.83 3.32 21.67
C GLY A 159 36.51 4.69 21.89
N PRO A 160 37.40 5.15 20.98
CA PRO A 160 38.14 6.41 21.15
C PRO A 160 37.25 7.67 21.06
N GLN A 161 36.00 7.54 20.60
CA GLN A 161 35.02 8.62 20.52
C GLN A 161 34.03 8.63 21.70
N SER A 162 34.29 7.92 22.79
CA SER A 162 33.45 8.00 23.99
C SER A 162 33.56 9.37 24.65
N ASP A 163 32.48 9.86 25.23
CA ASP A 163 32.46 11.15 25.95
C ASP A 163 33.64 11.27 26.92
N GLU A 164 33.90 10.23 27.72
CA GLU A 164 35.04 10.21 28.65
C GLU A 164 36.39 10.37 27.93
N LYS A 165 36.60 9.65 26.81
CA LYS A 165 37.85 9.73 26.03
C LYS A 165 37.98 11.05 25.28
N VAL A 166 36.88 11.56 24.73
CA VAL A 166 36.82 12.84 24.06
C VAL A 166 37.14 13.95 25.04
N TYR A 167 36.54 13.98 26.23
CA TYR A 167 36.89 14.99 27.25
C TYR A 167 38.32 14.83 27.77
N GLN A 168 38.84 13.60 27.89
CA GLN A 168 40.22 13.34 28.32
C GLN A 168 41.28 13.78 27.29
N GLN A 169 40.98 13.64 26.00
CA GLN A 169 41.87 13.95 24.87
C GLN A 169 41.48 15.25 24.13
N ALA A 170 40.49 15.97 24.64
CA ALA A 170 40.07 17.23 24.05
C ALA A 170 41.20 18.24 24.16
N ILE A 171 41.38 19.03 23.10
CA ILE A 171 42.15 20.26 23.10
C ILE A 171 41.22 21.33 22.54
N LEU A 172 41.17 22.48 23.22
CA LEU A 172 40.32 23.60 22.83
C LEU A 172 41.20 24.76 22.39
N ASP A 173 41.03 25.20 21.14
CA ASP A 173 41.68 26.40 20.61
C ASP A 173 40.86 27.67 20.89
N ARG A 174 41.52 28.83 20.87
CA ARG A 174 40.87 30.11 21.21
C ARG A 174 39.76 30.50 20.23
N TYR A 175 39.89 30.15 18.95
CA TYR A 175 38.86 30.42 17.95
C TYR A 175 37.59 29.62 18.22
N ARG A 176 37.72 28.32 18.51
CA ARG A 176 36.59 27.48 18.92
C ARG A 176 36.00 27.91 20.26
N ALA A 177 36.81 28.35 21.22
CA ALA A 177 36.33 28.90 22.49
C ALA A 177 35.62 30.26 22.34
N ALA A 178 36.07 31.11 21.41
CA ALA A 178 35.40 32.36 21.06
C ALA A 178 34.04 32.08 20.39
N ALA A 179 33.99 31.10 19.48
CA ALA A 179 32.77 30.66 18.81
C ALA A 179 31.70 30.10 19.78
N THR A 180 32.09 29.41 20.86
CA THR A 180 31.14 28.93 21.89
C THR A 180 30.75 29.99 22.90
N SER A 181 31.62 30.99 23.12
CA SER A 181 31.31 32.07 24.06
C SER A 181 30.30 33.07 23.52
N SER A 182 30.38 33.33 22.21
CA SER A 182 29.47 34.19 21.48
C SER A 182 28.07 33.59 21.37
N SER A 183 27.92 32.26 21.39
CA SER A 183 26.61 31.57 21.37
C SER A 183 25.92 31.46 22.73
N SER A 184 26.64 31.57 23.84
CA SER A 184 26.11 31.39 25.20
C SER A 184 25.50 32.65 25.86
N SER A 185 25.54 33.82 25.21
CA SER A 185 25.00 35.06 25.77
C SER A 185 23.54 35.28 25.32
N THR A 186 22.64 35.50 26.28
CA THR A 186 21.21 35.83 26.04
C THR A 186 20.98 37.26 25.52
N ALA A 187 22.04 37.97 25.13
CA ALA A 187 21.94 39.32 24.56
C ALA A 187 21.65 39.25 23.04
N PRO A 188 20.74 40.09 22.50
CA PRO A 188 20.48 40.17 21.08
C PRO A 188 21.65 40.87 20.40
N GLY A 189 22.67 40.10 20.00
CA GLY A 189 23.89 40.66 19.42
C GLY A 189 24.80 39.64 18.75
N VAL A 190 24.27 38.50 18.31
CA VAL A 190 25.06 37.51 17.56
C VAL A 190 24.98 37.84 16.07
N SER A 191 26.10 38.21 15.47
CA SER A 191 26.25 38.28 14.01
C SER A 191 26.87 36.97 13.51
N TYR A 192 26.04 36.06 13.02
CA TYR A 192 26.51 34.99 12.15
C TYR A 192 27.17 35.62 10.91
N THR A 193 28.28 35.05 10.45
CA THR A 193 28.82 35.45 9.15
C THR A 193 27.87 34.96 8.06
N ALA A 194 27.05 35.86 7.50
CA ALA A 194 26.23 35.57 6.32
C ALA A 194 27.07 35.44 5.03
N ALA A 195 28.37 35.75 5.09
CA ALA A 195 29.29 35.68 3.96
C ALA A 195 29.95 34.31 3.87
N THR A 196 29.99 33.72 2.67
CA THR A 196 30.57 32.41 2.35
C THR A 196 32.11 32.39 2.34
N GLY A 197 32.75 33.54 2.55
CA GLY A 197 34.21 33.67 2.52
C GLY A 197 34.83 33.74 1.13
N LEU A 198 34.03 33.55 0.07
CA LEU A 198 34.46 33.66 -1.33
C LEU A 198 34.50 35.12 -1.77
N SER A 199 35.53 35.50 -2.52
CA SER A 199 35.56 36.78 -3.23
C SER A 199 34.61 36.78 -4.44
N GLY A 200 34.20 37.97 -4.90
CA GLY A 200 33.28 38.08 -6.05
C GLY A 200 33.82 37.45 -7.34
N GLY A 201 35.15 37.39 -7.53
CA GLY A 201 35.77 36.70 -8.66
C GLY A 201 35.72 35.18 -8.51
N GLU A 202 36.03 34.66 -7.33
CA GLU A 202 36.01 33.21 -7.03
C GLU A 202 34.60 32.63 -7.13
N LEU A 203 33.57 33.38 -6.71
CA LEU A 203 32.18 32.96 -6.87
C LEU A 203 31.78 32.82 -8.35
N VAL A 204 32.22 33.74 -9.21
CA VAL A 204 31.94 33.70 -10.65
C VAL A 204 32.67 32.52 -11.30
N ASP A 205 33.93 32.28 -10.92
CA ASP A 205 34.71 31.14 -11.40
C ASP A 205 34.06 29.81 -10.99
N ALA A 206 33.64 29.67 -9.72
CA ALA A 206 32.93 28.48 -9.22
C ALA A 206 31.62 28.22 -10.00
N LEU A 207 30.79 29.26 -10.18
CA LEU A 207 29.54 29.14 -10.95
C LEU A 207 29.79 28.76 -12.42
N ALA A 208 30.84 29.30 -13.03
CA ALA A 208 31.20 28.97 -14.41
C ALA A 208 31.68 27.51 -14.55
N GLU A 209 32.45 27.02 -13.57
CA GLU A 209 32.91 25.62 -13.54
C GLU A 209 31.75 24.65 -13.33
N ASP A 210 30.85 24.93 -12.39
CA ASP A 210 29.66 24.11 -12.13
C ASP A 210 28.72 24.06 -13.34
N TYR A 211 28.49 25.21 -13.98
CA TYR A 211 27.69 25.29 -15.20
C TYR A 211 28.33 24.49 -16.34
N ALA A 212 29.64 24.64 -16.57
CA ALA A 212 30.34 23.90 -17.62
C ALA A 212 30.31 22.39 -17.38
N ALA A 213 30.49 21.93 -16.14
CA ALA A 213 30.40 20.52 -15.78
C ALA A 213 28.99 19.97 -16.00
N ALA A 214 27.95 20.69 -15.57
CA ALA A 214 26.56 20.29 -15.77
C ALA A 214 26.18 20.19 -17.26
N VAL A 215 26.65 21.14 -18.08
CA VAL A 215 26.45 21.11 -19.53
C VAL A 215 27.16 19.91 -20.17
N ASP A 216 28.42 19.66 -19.82
CA ASP A 216 29.19 18.51 -20.32
C ASP A 216 28.53 17.17 -19.92
N ASP A 217 28.00 17.04 -18.71
CA ASP A 217 27.30 15.83 -18.28
C ASP A 217 25.94 15.66 -18.98
N GLY A 218 25.21 16.75 -19.23
CA GLY A 218 23.99 16.75 -20.05
C GLY A 218 24.27 16.27 -21.48
N MET A 219 25.30 16.82 -22.13
CA MET A 219 25.72 16.41 -23.47
C MET A 219 26.16 14.95 -23.53
N ASP A 220 26.90 14.46 -22.53
CA ASP A 220 27.32 13.06 -22.48
C ASP A 220 26.11 12.11 -22.36
N GLU A 221 25.11 12.47 -21.56
CA GLU A 221 23.88 11.69 -21.45
C GLU A 221 23.09 11.67 -22.77
N GLU A 222 22.93 12.81 -23.44
CA GLU A 222 22.28 12.90 -24.75
C GLU A 222 23.01 12.06 -25.80
N LEU A 223 24.34 12.06 -25.80
CA LEU A 223 25.13 11.20 -26.68
C LEU A 223 24.92 9.72 -26.38
N ARG A 224 24.84 9.31 -25.10
CA ARG A 224 24.50 7.91 -24.74
C ARG A 224 23.11 7.51 -25.24
N ILE A 225 22.15 8.43 -25.23
CA ILE A 225 20.81 8.23 -25.79
C ILE A 225 20.88 8.11 -27.32
N ALA A 226 21.58 9.03 -28.00
CA ALA A 226 21.76 9.03 -29.45
C ALA A 226 22.46 7.76 -29.97
N HIS A 227 23.45 7.25 -29.22
CA HIS A 227 24.10 5.96 -29.49
C HIS A 227 23.19 4.75 -29.24
N GLY A 228 22.03 4.94 -28.60
CA GLY A 228 21.09 3.89 -28.23
C GLY A 228 21.50 3.04 -27.02
N LEU A 229 22.50 3.49 -26.23
CA LEU A 229 23.01 2.73 -25.09
C LEU A 229 21.97 2.62 -23.97
N ARG A 230 21.20 3.69 -23.71
CA ARG A 230 20.10 3.66 -22.72
C ARG A 230 18.97 2.71 -23.13
N ALA A 231 18.64 2.65 -24.42
CA ALA A 231 17.65 1.70 -24.92
C ALA A 231 18.17 0.24 -24.80
N LYS A 232 19.46 0.02 -25.04
CA LYS A 232 20.11 -1.28 -24.83
C LYS A 232 20.13 -1.68 -23.36
N GLU A 233 20.47 -0.77 -22.45
CA GLU A 233 20.45 -1.00 -21.00
C GLU A 233 19.08 -1.50 -20.52
N ARG A 234 17.99 -0.83 -20.94
CA ARG A 234 16.61 -1.26 -20.64
C ARG A 234 16.29 -2.65 -21.20
N PHE A 235 16.80 -2.96 -22.40
CA PHE A 235 16.62 -4.29 -23.00
C PHE A 235 17.40 -5.36 -22.23
N ASP A 236 18.66 -5.11 -21.89
CA ASP A 236 19.51 -6.03 -21.14
C ASP A 236 18.94 -6.28 -19.73
N PHE A 237 18.35 -5.27 -19.08
CA PHE A 237 17.59 -5.46 -17.84
C PHE A 237 16.43 -6.45 -18.02
N LYS A 238 15.62 -6.35 -19.09
CA LYS A 238 14.56 -7.33 -19.38
C LYS A 238 15.10 -8.74 -19.65
N VAL A 239 16.32 -8.87 -20.18
CA VAL A 239 16.99 -10.17 -20.35
C VAL A 239 17.41 -10.74 -19.00
N MET A 240 17.94 -9.92 -18.10
CA MET A 240 18.30 -10.33 -16.73
C MET A 240 17.08 -10.78 -15.92
N GLN A 241 15.90 -10.18 -16.15
CA GLN A 241 14.64 -10.61 -15.53
C GLN A 241 14.19 -12.02 -15.91
N ARG A 242 14.87 -12.75 -16.80
CA ARG A 242 14.55 -14.15 -17.13
C ARG A 242 15.03 -15.16 -16.08
N THR A 243 15.93 -14.75 -15.19
CA THR A 243 16.53 -15.63 -14.16
C THR A 243 16.09 -15.27 -12.74
N SER A 244 15.49 -14.11 -12.55
CA SER A 244 15.05 -13.60 -11.25
C SER A 244 13.81 -14.32 -10.73
N ARG A 245 13.84 -14.80 -9.49
CA ARG A 245 12.65 -15.32 -8.83
C ARG A 245 11.87 -14.21 -8.13
N VAL A 246 10.59 -14.45 -7.87
CA VAL A 246 9.84 -13.61 -6.93
C VAL A 246 10.44 -13.79 -5.53
N PRO A 247 10.88 -12.72 -4.85
CA PRO A 247 11.48 -12.82 -3.52
C PRO A 247 10.44 -13.29 -2.50
N PHE A 248 10.87 -14.16 -1.58
CA PHE A 248 10.06 -14.53 -0.42
C PHE A 248 10.00 -13.36 0.56
N GLN A 249 8.79 -12.86 0.81
CA GLN A 249 8.54 -11.70 1.70
C GLN A 249 8.19 -12.11 3.13
N GLY A 250 8.35 -13.39 3.47
CA GLY A 250 7.87 -13.95 4.73
C GLY A 250 6.40 -14.34 4.70
N TYR A 251 5.98 -15.08 5.72
CA TYR A 251 4.55 -15.37 5.96
C TYR A 251 3.87 -14.21 6.68
N ASP A 252 4.41 -13.78 7.82
CA ASP A 252 4.08 -12.48 8.43
C ASP A 252 5.00 -11.41 7.84
N MET A 253 4.47 -10.68 6.85
CA MET A 253 5.26 -9.75 6.01
C MET A 253 5.76 -8.54 6.82
N ASP A 254 4.96 -8.00 7.73
CA ASP A 254 5.35 -6.87 8.58
C ASP A 254 6.54 -7.26 9.47
N ARG A 255 6.46 -8.44 10.11
CA ARG A 255 7.56 -8.99 10.91
C ARG A 255 8.81 -9.21 10.08
N PHE A 256 8.69 -9.75 8.87
CA PHE A 256 9.83 -10.03 7.99
C PHE A 256 10.52 -8.74 7.53
N ALA A 257 9.74 -7.72 7.13
CA ALA A 257 10.26 -6.42 6.74
C ALA A 257 11.00 -5.73 7.90
N ALA A 258 10.38 -5.67 9.08
CA ALA A 258 11.00 -5.11 10.27
C ALA A 258 12.27 -5.87 10.68
N GLN A 259 12.25 -7.20 10.62
CA GLN A 259 13.42 -8.03 10.95
C GLN A 259 14.57 -7.82 9.97
N ARG A 260 14.29 -7.63 8.67
CA ARG A 260 15.31 -7.30 7.66
C ARG A 260 16.00 -5.96 7.96
N GLU A 261 15.27 -5.02 8.57
CA GLU A 261 15.81 -3.74 9.03
C GLU A 261 16.47 -3.80 10.42
N GLY A 262 16.38 -4.92 11.13
CA GLY A 262 17.01 -5.10 12.45
C GLY A 262 16.27 -4.48 13.63
N ARG A 263 15.05 -3.93 13.43
CA ARG A 263 14.29 -3.19 14.47
C ARG A 263 13.71 -4.04 15.62
N PRO A 264 13.21 -5.28 15.40
CA PRO A 264 12.59 -6.04 16.48
C PRO A 264 13.59 -6.37 17.60
N HIS A 265 13.08 -6.57 18.82
CA HIS A 265 13.92 -6.95 19.96
C HIS A 265 14.74 -8.21 19.66
N GLY A 266 16.07 -8.13 19.85
CA GLY A 266 17.02 -9.20 19.54
C GLY A 266 17.30 -9.45 18.05
N ALA A 267 16.76 -8.65 17.13
CA ALA A 267 17.02 -8.77 15.69
C ALA A 267 18.23 -7.93 15.22
N GLN A 268 18.69 -6.99 16.04
CA GLN A 268 19.81 -6.11 15.74
C GLN A 268 21.04 -6.93 15.32
N GLN A 269 21.53 -6.68 14.11
CA GLN A 269 22.76 -7.28 13.61
C GLN A 269 23.91 -6.33 13.83
N LEU A 270 25.08 -6.88 14.17
CA LEU A 270 26.33 -6.14 14.13
C LEU A 270 26.76 -5.95 12.67
N PRO A 271 27.30 -4.78 12.29
CA PRO A 271 27.91 -4.55 10.99
C PRO A 271 29.03 -5.56 10.74
N PRO A 272 29.28 -5.91 9.46
CA PRO A 272 30.41 -6.75 9.13
C PRO A 272 31.72 -6.09 9.56
N VAL A 273 32.61 -6.86 10.19
CA VAL A 273 33.91 -6.38 10.64
C VAL A 273 34.77 -5.99 9.44
N ILE A 274 35.15 -4.71 9.36
CA ILE A 274 36.01 -4.17 8.30
C ILE A 274 37.48 -4.23 8.78
N PRO A 275 38.41 -4.83 8.01
CA PRO A 275 39.82 -4.85 8.38
C PRO A 275 40.40 -3.42 8.37
N PRO A 276 41.25 -3.05 9.34
CA PRO A 276 41.79 -1.70 9.40
C PRO A 276 42.75 -1.41 8.26
N SER A 277 42.53 -0.30 7.56
CA SER A 277 43.48 0.24 6.56
C SER A 277 44.82 0.62 7.20
N SER A 278 45.87 0.83 6.40
CA SER A 278 47.13 1.33 6.93
C SER A 278 46.98 2.75 7.48
N MET A 279 47.80 3.16 8.47
CA MET A 279 47.77 4.54 8.99
C MET A 279 48.07 5.55 7.88
N GLU A 280 48.99 5.21 6.98
CA GLU A 280 49.33 6.06 5.83
C GLU A 280 48.14 6.26 4.89
N GLU A 281 47.40 5.20 4.58
CA GLU A 281 46.20 5.27 3.75
C GLU A 281 45.09 6.09 4.42
N ALA A 282 44.85 5.86 5.71
CA ALA A 282 43.84 6.61 6.46
C ALA A 282 44.18 8.11 6.55
N MET A 283 45.45 8.44 6.87
CA MET A 283 45.93 9.82 6.89
C MET A 283 45.94 10.44 5.51
N LYS A 284 46.28 9.69 4.45
CA LYS A 284 46.24 10.17 3.07
C LYS A 284 44.81 10.42 2.60
N ASN A 285 43.84 9.66 3.05
CA ASN A 285 42.43 9.91 2.73
C ASN A 285 41.92 11.19 3.42
N MET A 286 42.26 11.39 4.69
CA MET A 286 41.88 12.60 5.44
C MET A 286 42.65 13.86 4.96
N ARG A 287 43.97 13.76 4.78
CA ARG A 287 44.84 14.87 4.29
C ARG A 287 44.79 15.06 2.77
N GLY A 288 44.33 14.07 2.02
CA GLY A 288 44.20 14.11 0.56
C GLY A 288 43.21 15.18 0.08
N GLY A 289 42.42 15.72 1.00
CA GLY A 289 41.75 17.02 0.88
C GLY A 289 42.69 18.22 0.81
N ALA A 290 44.00 18.08 0.63
CA ALA A 290 44.92 19.20 0.32
C ALA A 290 44.54 19.99 -0.94
N ALA A 291 43.57 19.50 -1.73
CA ALA A 291 42.85 20.25 -2.76
C ALA A 291 41.83 21.27 -2.21
N ALA A 292 41.62 21.36 -0.88
CA ALA A 292 40.68 22.26 -0.22
C ALA A 292 41.26 23.66 0.05
N LEU A 293 42.58 23.83 0.02
CA LEU A 293 43.19 25.14 0.15
C LEU A 293 42.88 26.01 -1.08
N LEU A 294 42.66 27.30 -0.84
CA LEU A 294 42.60 28.30 -1.92
C LEU A 294 43.85 28.19 -2.80
N ASP A 295 43.68 28.22 -4.12
CA ASP A 295 44.80 28.07 -5.07
C ASP A 295 45.92 29.09 -4.80
N THR A 296 45.54 30.30 -4.36
CA THR A 296 46.45 31.38 -3.93
C THR A 296 47.30 30.96 -2.74
N GLU A 297 46.67 30.45 -1.68
CA GLU A 297 47.34 30.03 -0.46
C GLU A 297 48.14 28.74 -0.67
N ALA A 298 47.57 27.73 -1.33
CA ALA A 298 48.27 26.50 -1.65
C ALA A 298 49.56 26.76 -2.43
N GLN A 299 49.49 27.64 -3.44
CA GLN A 299 50.66 28.03 -4.24
C GLN A 299 51.64 28.86 -3.42
N ALA A 300 51.17 29.78 -2.57
CA ALA A 300 52.02 30.53 -1.65
C ALA A 300 52.78 29.57 -0.72
N TRP A 301 52.09 28.69 -0.01
CA TRP A 301 52.67 27.68 0.88
C TRP A 301 53.72 26.83 0.18
N GLN A 302 53.40 26.31 -1.00
CA GLN A 302 54.33 25.51 -1.79
C GLN A 302 55.58 26.32 -2.20
N THR A 303 55.39 27.56 -2.67
CA THR A 303 56.49 28.42 -3.12
C THR A 303 57.37 28.85 -1.95
N TYR A 304 56.81 29.25 -0.81
CA TYR A 304 57.56 29.56 0.42
C TYR A 304 58.32 28.33 0.95
N ALA A 305 57.70 27.15 0.96
CA ALA A 305 58.35 25.92 1.41
C ALA A 305 59.50 25.54 0.45
N GLN A 306 59.27 25.58 -0.86
CA GLN A 306 60.29 25.28 -1.87
C GLN A 306 61.44 26.28 -1.84
N ASN A 307 61.15 27.57 -1.60
CA ASN A 307 62.14 28.63 -1.51
C ASN A 307 63.19 28.38 -0.41
N THR A 308 62.82 27.71 0.70
CA THR A 308 63.80 27.35 1.76
C THR A 308 64.78 26.25 1.33
N THR A 309 64.39 25.42 0.38
CA THR A 309 65.21 24.34 -0.20
C THR A 309 65.72 24.66 -1.61
N SER A 310 65.41 25.85 -2.13
CA SER A 310 65.78 26.29 -3.47
C SER A 310 67.27 26.64 -3.52
N GLU A 311 67.91 26.36 -4.66
CA GLU A 311 69.29 26.78 -4.90
C GLU A 311 69.42 28.31 -4.95
N GLU A 312 68.36 29.02 -5.33
CA GLU A 312 68.29 30.49 -5.36
C GLU A 312 67.07 31.00 -4.56
N PRO A 313 67.22 31.25 -3.24
CA PRO A 313 66.12 31.75 -2.43
C PRO A 313 65.88 33.25 -2.67
N LYS A 314 64.62 33.63 -2.93
CA LYS A 314 64.18 35.01 -3.10
C LYS A 314 63.43 35.50 -1.88
N LEU A 315 63.41 36.81 -1.65
CA LEU A 315 62.70 37.47 -0.54
C LEU A 315 61.91 38.69 -1.04
N GLY A 316 60.94 39.15 -0.26
CA GLY A 316 60.15 40.34 -0.57
C GLY A 316 59.35 40.21 -1.87
N GLU A 317 59.30 41.28 -2.66
CA GLU A 317 58.48 41.36 -3.89
C GLU A 317 58.87 40.35 -4.97
N ALA A 318 60.15 39.96 -5.06
CA ALA A 318 60.60 38.96 -6.04
C ALA A 318 60.00 37.57 -5.77
N LEU A 319 59.82 37.20 -4.50
CA LEU A 319 59.15 35.96 -4.11
C LEU A 319 57.64 36.05 -4.34
N THR A 320 57.04 37.22 -4.07
CA THR A 320 55.62 37.47 -4.38
C THR A 320 55.36 37.39 -5.90
N GLY A 321 56.28 37.92 -6.72
CA GLY A 321 56.23 37.80 -8.18
C GLY A 321 56.25 36.35 -8.67
N ASP A 322 57.08 35.49 -8.06
CA ASP A 322 57.11 34.05 -8.37
C ASP A 322 55.79 33.33 -8.00
N VAL A 323 55.16 33.69 -6.87
CA VAL A 323 53.84 33.17 -6.48
C VAL A 323 52.77 33.54 -7.51
N ILE A 324 52.70 34.83 -7.88
CA ILE A 324 51.70 35.33 -8.85
C ILE A 324 51.91 34.71 -10.24
N ASN A 325 53.17 34.63 -10.71
CA ASN A 325 53.49 34.03 -12.00
C ASN A 325 53.15 32.52 -12.04
N SER A 326 53.47 31.79 -10.97
CA SER A 326 53.14 30.36 -10.86
C SER A 326 51.63 30.13 -10.83
N LEU A 327 50.90 31.00 -10.15
CA LEU A 327 49.43 30.96 -10.09
C LEU A 327 48.80 31.21 -11.47
N HIS A 328 49.24 32.24 -12.19
CA HIS A 328 48.78 32.49 -13.56
C HIS A 328 49.10 31.32 -14.50
N ALA A 329 50.31 30.77 -14.42
CA ALA A 329 50.72 29.62 -15.21
C ALA A 329 49.89 28.36 -14.90
N ARG A 330 49.56 28.13 -13.62
CA ARG A 330 48.71 27.02 -13.16
C ARG A 330 47.27 27.16 -13.64
N ARG A 331 46.66 28.34 -13.52
CA ARG A 331 45.30 28.59 -14.04
C ARG A 331 45.23 28.35 -15.54
N TRP A 332 46.21 28.86 -16.29
CA TRP A 332 46.28 28.66 -17.73
C TRP A 332 46.48 27.18 -18.12
N SER A 333 47.37 26.47 -17.42
CA SER A 333 47.59 25.04 -17.70
C SER A 333 46.37 24.19 -17.36
N ALA A 334 45.66 24.50 -16.27
CA ALA A 334 44.44 23.82 -15.86
C ALA A 334 43.30 24.04 -16.87
N GLN A 335 43.09 25.27 -17.33
CA GLN A 335 42.11 25.57 -18.38
C GLN A 335 42.43 24.82 -19.68
N HIS A 336 43.69 24.85 -20.12
CA HIS A 336 44.11 24.14 -21.32
C HIS A 336 43.98 22.61 -21.17
N ALA A 337 44.28 22.05 -19.99
CA ALA A 337 44.08 20.65 -19.69
C ALA A 337 42.58 20.27 -19.70
N LYS A 338 41.71 21.10 -19.13
CA LYS A 338 40.25 20.94 -19.17
C LYS A 338 39.73 20.93 -20.62
N GLU A 339 40.18 21.87 -21.46
CA GLU A 339 39.83 21.89 -22.88
C GLU A 339 40.31 20.65 -23.64
N GLN A 340 41.53 20.18 -23.38
CA GLN A 340 42.05 18.96 -23.99
C GLN A 340 41.27 17.72 -23.54
N ALA A 341 40.94 17.61 -22.24
CA ALA A 341 40.12 16.55 -21.71
C ALA A 341 38.72 16.56 -22.36
N ARG A 342 38.10 17.73 -22.51
CA ARG A 342 36.82 17.91 -23.20
C ARG A 342 36.89 17.49 -24.67
N LYS A 343 37.95 17.89 -25.38
CA LYS A 343 38.22 17.44 -26.76
C LYS A 343 38.31 15.93 -26.87
N GLN A 344 38.97 15.25 -25.94
CA GLN A 344 39.06 13.79 -25.94
C GLN A 344 37.74 13.12 -25.54
N ARG A 345 37.01 13.66 -24.55
CA ARG A 345 35.72 13.13 -24.07
C ARG A 345 34.65 13.12 -25.18
N PHE A 346 34.58 14.19 -25.96
CA PHE A 346 33.55 14.37 -27.00
C PHE A 346 34.08 14.22 -28.43
N GLY A 347 35.38 13.99 -28.63
CA GLY A 347 35.99 13.91 -29.97
C GLY A 347 35.91 15.23 -30.73
N LEU A 348 36.10 16.36 -30.04
CA LEU A 348 36.02 17.70 -30.63
C LEU A 348 37.27 18.03 -31.45
N GLY A 349 37.09 18.72 -32.58
CA GLY A 349 38.15 19.08 -33.51
C GLY A 349 38.22 18.14 -34.71
N ARG A 350 38.96 18.56 -35.74
CA ARG A 350 39.03 17.85 -37.03
C ARG A 350 39.79 16.52 -36.97
N GLN A 351 39.39 15.56 -37.80
CA GLN A 351 40.14 14.32 -38.05
C GLN A 351 41.12 14.53 -39.22
N GLY A 352 42.43 14.40 -38.96
CA GLY A 352 43.47 14.58 -39.98
C GLY A 352 43.71 16.05 -40.39
N ALA A 353 44.38 16.25 -41.53
CA ALA A 353 44.67 17.60 -42.06
C ALA A 353 43.41 18.27 -42.64
N LEU A 354 43.35 19.60 -42.60
CA LEU A 354 42.21 20.38 -43.15
C LEU A 354 42.08 20.23 -44.67
N VAL A 355 43.20 20.14 -45.38
CA VAL A 355 43.25 19.97 -46.83
C VAL A 355 43.63 18.54 -47.14
N GLN A 356 42.63 17.66 -47.17
CA GLN A 356 42.75 16.29 -47.70
C GLN A 356 42.16 16.24 -49.10
N ASP A 357 42.61 15.30 -49.93
CA ASP A 357 42.11 15.12 -51.30
C ASP A 357 40.59 14.92 -51.38
N GLY A 358 39.98 14.38 -50.31
CA GLY A 358 38.52 14.19 -50.17
C GLY A 358 37.76 15.34 -49.52
N GLY A 359 38.41 16.49 -49.28
CA GLY A 359 37.83 17.68 -48.65
C GLY A 359 37.94 17.72 -47.11
N PRO A 360 37.67 18.90 -46.50
CA PRO A 360 37.80 19.13 -45.05
C PRO A 360 36.75 18.38 -44.21
N ASP A 361 35.62 18.00 -44.81
CA ASP A 361 34.52 17.29 -44.14
C ASP A 361 34.76 15.79 -44.00
N ARG A 362 35.88 15.26 -44.49
CA ARG A 362 36.16 13.83 -44.38
C ARG A 362 36.31 13.44 -42.90
N ARG A 363 35.39 12.61 -42.41
CA ARG A 363 35.31 12.21 -41.00
C ARG A 363 34.81 10.77 -40.87
N THR A 364 35.31 10.04 -39.88
CA THR A 364 34.94 8.66 -39.60
C THR A 364 34.21 8.56 -38.25
N LEU A 365 33.00 8.02 -38.27
CA LEU A 365 32.20 7.78 -37.07
C LEU A 365 32.29 6.29 -36.71
N LYS A 366 32.83 5.97 -35.54
CA LYS A 366 32.85 4.59 -35.02
C LYS A 366 31.62 4.35 -34.14
N LYS A 367 31.24 3.08 -33.99
CA LYS A 367 30.08 2.69 -33.18
C LYS A 367 30.33 3.02 -31.70
N HIS A 368 29.40 3.75 -31.07
CA HIS A 368 29.45 4.14 -29.65
C HIS A 368 30.68 4.97 -29.26
N THR A 369 31.18 5.81 -30.18
CA THR A 369 32.25 6.78 -29.90
C THR A 369 31.74 8.19 -30.12
N ASN A 370 32.03 9.09 -29.18
CA ASN A 370 31.68 10.50 -29.30
C ASN A 370 32.54 11.19 -30.38
N ASP A 371 31.93 12.07 -31.15
CA ASP A 371 32.59 12.87 -32.18
C ASP A 371 31.82 14.20 -32.36
N GLU A 372 32.55 15.28 -32.65
CA GLU A 372 32.01 16.63 -32.86
C GLU A 372 30.78 16.65 -33.77
N ARG A 373 30.83 15.92 -34.89
CA ARG A 373 29.72 15.91 -35.86
C ARG A 373 28.44 15.37 -35.25
N LEU A 374 28.54 14.35 -34.39
CA LEU A 374 27.37 13.75 -33.77
C LEU A 374 26.78 14.68 -32.71
N LEU A 375 27.63 15.32 -31.91
CA LEU A 375 27.21 16.31 -30.91
C LEU A 375 26.47 17.48 -31.57
N ASP A 376 27.05 18.05 -32.63
CA ASP A 376 26.42 19.14 -33.37
C ASP A 376 25.11 18.70 -34.04
N ALA A 377 25.06 17.47 -34.56
CA ALA A 377 23.84 16.92 -35.14
C ALA A 377 22.73 16.70 -34.10
N VAL A 378 23.06 16.29 -32.87
CA VAL A 378 22.10 16.15 -31.77
C VAL A 378 21.56 17.51 -31.36
N ASN A 379 22.44 18.49 -31.17
CA ASN A 379 22.05 19.88 -30.85
C ASN A 379 21.21 20.51 -31.98
N PHE A 380 21.55 20.22 -33.23
CA PHE A 380 20.75 20.67 -34.38
C PHE A 380 19.38 20.01 -34.40
N ALA A 381 19.28 18.71 -34.09
CA ALA A 381 18.00 18.01 -34.04
C ALA A 381 17.09 18.50 -32.89
N SER A 382 17.67 18.93 -31.76
CA SER A 382 16.90 19.45 -30.63
C SER A 382 16.41 20.89 -30.88
N ASP A 383 17.24 21.75 -31.47
CA ASP A 383 17.03 23.20 -31.59
C ASP A 383 17.41 23.79 -32.96
N ALA A 384 16.94 23.21 -34.07
CA ALA A 384 17.28 23.69 -35.43
C ALA A 384 16.87 25.15 -35.71
N TYR A 385 15.57 25.45 -35.64
CA TYR A 385 15.00 26.79 -35.87
C TYR A 385 14.13 27.25 -34.69
N ARG A 386 14.27 26.58 -33.55
CA ARG A 386 13.49 26.86 -32.34
C ARG A 386 13.85 28.25 -31.82
N ARG A 387 12.86 29.12 -31.69
CA ARG A 387 12.96 30.48 -31.12
C ARG A 387 12.84 30.43 -29.60
N THR A 388 11.94 29.60 -29.08
CA THR A 388 11.70 29.43 -27.65
C THR A 388 11.42 27.97 -27.30
N ILE A 389 11.65 27.59 -26.05
CA ILE A 389 11.35 26.23 -25.55
C ILE A 389 9.87 25.82 -25.72
N THR A 390 8.97 26.80 -25.87
CA THR A 390 7.52 26.60 -25.98
C THR A 390 6.98 26.69 -27.40
N ASP A 391 7.84 26.71 -28.43
CA ASP A 391 7.39 26.91 -29.81
C ASP A 391 6.34 25.89 -30.27
N GLU A 392 6.50 24.62 -29.87
CA GLU A 392 5.58 23.54 -30.20
C GLU A 392 4.34 23.49 -29.27
N HIS A 393 4.21 24.41 -28.30
CA HIS A 393 3.08 24.43 -27.36
C HIS A 393 1.77 24.94 -27.99
N VAL A 394 1.78 25.22 -29.29
CA VAL A 394 0.56 25.34 -30.09
C VAL A 394 -0.19 24.00 -30.08
N ASP A 395 0.53 22.88 -30.08
CA ASP A 395 -0.06 21.56 -29.85
C ASP A 395 -0.37 21.36 -28.35
N PRO A 396 -1.64 21.16 -27.95
CA PRO A 396 -2.01 20.96 -26.55
C PRO A 396 -1.42 19.69 -25.93
N TYR A 397 -1.11 18.65 -26.71
CA TYR A 397 -0.52 17.41 -26.20
C TYR A 397 0.96 17.61 -25.87
N VAL A 398 1.70 18.35 -26.71
CA VAL A 398 3.09 18.73 -26.43
C VAL A 398 3.15 19.72 -25.26
N ARG A 399 2.28 20.72 -25.27
CA ARG A 399 2.21 21.74 -24.19
C ARG A 399 1.96 21.13 -22.81
N ARG A 400 1.21 20.03 -22.71
CA ARG A 400 0.88 19.37 -21.44
C ARG A 400 1.89 18.31 -21.00
N SER A 401 2.90 18.05 -21.82
CA SER A 401 3.95 17.07 -21.53
C SER A 401 4.78 17.51 -20.32
N THR A 402 4.96 16.60 -19.37
CA THR A 402 5.75 16.85 -18.15
C THR A 402 7.20 16.37 -18.25
N GLU A 403 7.64 15.93 -19.43
CA GLU A 403 8.99 15.36 -19.67
C GLU A 403 10.12 16.34 -19.34
N ARG A 404 9.95 17.62 -19.68
CA ARG A 404 10.93 18.69 -19.38
C ARG A 404 10.67 19.39 -18.03
N GLY A 405 9.82 18.78 -17.19
CA GLY A 405 9.34 19.37 -15.94
C GLY A 405 8.04 20.17 -16.08
N VAL A 406 7.50 20.63 -14.95
CA VAL A 406 6.15 21.22 -14.88
C VAL A 406 6.12 22.76 -14.99
N GLY A 407 7.28 23.42 -15.05
CA GLY A 407 7.39 24.88 -14.92
C GLY A 407 6.58 25.68 -15.95
N HIS A 408 6.50 25.19 -17.19
CA HIS A 408 5.74 25.85 -18.27
C HIS A 408 4.21 25.75 -18.12
N LEU A 409 3.71 24.94 -17.17
CA LEU A 409 2.30 24.78 -16.84
C LEU A 409 1.86 25.64 -15.65
N LEU A 410 2.83 26.09 -14.83
CA LEU A 410 2.59 26.94 -13.67
C LEU A 410 2.45 28.39 -14.13
N THR A 411 1.21 28.85 -14.23
CA THR A 411 0.90 30.17 -14.81
C THR A 411 0.54 31.23 -13.77
N ASN A 412 0.09 30.82 -12.57
CA ASN A 412 -0.34 31.71 -11.51
C ASN A 412 0.34 31.35 -10.18
N SER A 413 0.42 32.30 -9.25
CA SER A 413 1.01 32.08 -7.92
C SER A 413 0.21 31.09 -7.07
N PHE A 414 -1.09 30.97 -7.32
CA PHE A 414 -1.96 30.05 -6.61
C PHE A 414 -1.55 28.59 -6.84
N ASP A 415 -1.34 28.19 -8.10
CA ASP A 415 -0.94 26.83 -8.46
C ASP A 415 0.51 26.55 -8.05
N MET A 416 1.38 27.55 -8.05
CA MET A 416 2.73 27.44 -7.46
C MET A 416 2.67 27.17 -5.95
N ALA A 417 1.91 27.97 -5.20
CA ALA A 417 1.72 27.77 -3.76
C ALA A 417 1.02 26.43 -3.45
N ARG A 418 0.02 26.04 -4.24
CA ARG A 418 -0.65 24.73 -4.11
C ARG A 418 0.32 23.57 -4.39
N ARG A 419 1.22 23.73 -5.37
CA ARG A 419 2.26 22.75 -5.67
C ARG A 419 3.22 22.63 -4.48
N GLU A 420 3.74 23.75 -3.98
CA GLU A 420 4.63 23.79 -2.82
C GLU A 420 3.99 23.13 -1.60
N ASP A 421 2.72 23.46 -1.30
CA ASP A 421 1.96 22.86 -0.21
C ASP A 421 1.85 21.33 -0.36
N ARG A 422 1.41 20.84 -1.53
CA ARG A 422 1.27 19.39 -1.77
C ARG A 422 2.61 18.66 -1.72
N VAL A 423 3.65 19.21 -2.32
CA VAL A 423 5.00 18.63 -2.31
C VAL A 423 5.57 18.63 -0.89
N ALA A 424 5.37 19.69 -0.10
CA ALA A 424 5.77 19.75 1.30
C ALA A 424 5.07 18.68 2.15
N HIS A 425 3.80 18.37 1.85
CA HIS A 425 3.05 17.27 2.46
C HIS A 425 3.35 15.89 1.87
N GLY A 426 4.29 15.77 0.92
CA GLY A 426 4.63 14.51 0.25
C GLY A 426 3.52 13.95 -0.64
N GLN A 427 2.54 14.77 -1.01
CA GLN A 427 1.47 14.40 -1.93
C GLN A 427 1.91 14.60 -3.37
N GLN A 428 1.29 13.87 -4.30
CA GLN A 428 1.52 14.07 -5.73
C GLN A 428 1.11 15.49 -6.15
N ASP A 429 1.97 16.16 -6.93
CA ASP A 429 1.65 17.43 -7.58
C ASP A 429 0.50 17.24 -8.59
N LEU A 430 -0.48 18.13 -8.57
CA LEU A 430 -1.59 18.10 -9.52
C LEU A 430 -1.14 18.48 -10.92
N THR A 431 -0.07 19.27 -11.04
CA THR A 431 0.48 19.71 -12.33
C THR A 431 1.09 18.55 -13.11
N GLU A 432 1.68 17.57 -12.41
CA GLU A 432 2.19 16.34 -13.03
C GLU A 432 1.08 15.51 -13.71
N ARG A 433 -0.18 15.64 -13.24
CA ARG A 433 -1.33 14.90 -13.80
C ARG A 433 -1.81 15.41 -15.16
N ASN A 434 -1.20 16.49 -15.69
CA ASN A 434 -1.48 16.95 -17.07
C ASN A 434 -1.10 15.87 -18.10
N THR A 435 -0.04 15.10 -17.84
CA THR A 435 0.27 13.89 -18.60
C THR A 435 -0.29 12.68 -17.86
N VAL A 436 -1.32 12.04 -18.43
CA VAL A 436 -1.91 10.85 -17.83
C VAL A 436 -1.02 9.64 -18.10
N HIS A 437 -0.26 9.22 -17.10
CA HIS A 437 0.54 8.00 -17.15
C HIS A 437 -0.19 6.82 -16.51
N TYR A 438 -0.78 5.94 -17.32
CA TYR A 438 -1.49 4.75 -16.83
C TYR A 438 -0.58 3.63 -16.30
N GLY A 439 0.73 3.69 -16.60
CA GLY A 439 1.66 2.60 -16.32
C GLY A 439 1.36 1.32 -17.11
N VAL A 440 1.91 0.20 -16.65
CA VAL A 440 1.63 -1.13 -17.21
C VAL A 440 0.62 -1.85 -16.30
N PRO A 441 -0.52 -2.34 -16.81
CA PRO A 441 -1.48 -3.09 -16.01
C PRO A 441 -0.86 -4.33 -15.34
N ILE A 442 -1.31 -4.66 -14.12
CA ILE A 442 -0.79 -5.82 -13.36
C ILE A 442 -0.92 -7.14 -14.15
N GLN A 443 -1.99 -7.29 -14.94
CA GLN A 443 -2.19 -8.47 -15.78
C GLN A 443 -1.05 -8.63 -16.79
N GLN A 444 -0.67 -7.53 -17.46
CA GLN A 444 0.42 -7.51 -18.42
C GLN A 444 1.78 -7.76 -17.74
N SER A 445 2.03 -7.21 -16.56
CA SER A 445 3.29 -7.47 -15.85
C SER A 445 3.44 -8.92 -15.40
N ILE A 446 2.33 -9.57 -15.00
CA ILE A 446 2.29 -11.00 -14.71
C ILE A 446 2.52 -11.82 -15.98
N ASP A 447 1.86 -11.48 -17.09
CA ASP A 447 2.01 -12.20 -18.36
C ASP A 447 3.44 -12.07 -18.92
N GLU A 448 4.05 -10.88 -18.85
CA GLU A 448 5.45 -10.66 -19.22
C GLU A 448 6.42 -11.48 -18.33
N PHE A 449 6.16 -11.56 -17.02
CA PHE A 449 6.94 -12.37 -16.10
C PHE A 449 6.81 -13.87 -16.38
N VAL A 450 5.59 -14.37 -16.61
CA VAL A 450 5.33 -15.79 -16.91
C VAL A 450 5.92 -16.18 -18.26
N LEU A 451 5.86 -15.28 -19.25
CA LEU A 451 6.46 -15.46 -20.57
C LEU A 451 8.00 -15.50 -20.50
N SER A 452 8.62 -14.57 -19.75
CA SER A 452 10.09 -14.52 -19.60
C SER A 452 10.65 -15.76 -18.92
N HIS A 453 9.88 -16.38 -18.03
CA HIS A 453 10.23 -17.60 -17.29
C HIS A 453 9.63 -18.89 -17.88
N ARG A 454 9.00 -18.85 -19.06
CA ARG A 454 8.37 -20.00 -19.72
C ARG A 454 7.45 -20.78 -18.77
N ASN A 455 6.32 -20.17 -18.42
CA ASN A 455 5.30 -20.65 -17.48
C ASN A 455 5.64 -20.45 -15.98
N ALA A 456 6.84 -19.96 -15.65
CA ALA A 456 7.24 -19.64 -14.26
C ALA A 456 6.96 -20.79 -13.27
N ARG A 457 7.39 -22.02 -13.63
CA ARG A 457 7.06 -23.25 -12.89
C ARG A 457 7.51 -23.23 -11.42
N GLY A 458 8.50 -22.41 -11.07
CA GLY A 458 8.97 -22.26 -9.69
C GLY A 458 7.99 -21.50 -8.79
N GLU A 459 7.23 -20.58 -9.38
CA GLU A 459 6.32 -19.65 -8.72
C GLU A 459 4.86 -20.12 -8.74
N ARG A 460 4.57 -21.25 -9.39
CA ARG A 460 3.24 -21.90 -9.39
C ARG A 460 3.02 -22.74 -8.14
N PRO A 461 1.78 -22.81 -7.60
CA PRO A 461 1.43 -23.80 -6.60
C PRO A 461 1.58 -25.21 -7.16
N LEU A 462 1.76 -26.22 -6.30
CA LEU A 462 1.91 -27.60 -6.76
C LEU A 462 0.63 -28.11 -7.44
N ASP A 463 -0.54 -27.61 -7.01
CA ASP A 463 -1.86 -27.99 -7.55
C ASP A 463 -2.00 -27.68 -9.03
N TYR A 464 -1.27 -26.66 -9.52
CA TYR A 464 -1.25 -26.29 -10.93
C TYR A 464 -0.90 -27.48 -11.84
N PHE A 465 -0.09 -28.40 -11.34
CA PHE A 465 0.42 -29.55 -12.08
C PHE A 465 -0.39 -30.83 -11.85
N LYS A 466 -1.42 -30.78 -10.99
CA LYS A 466 -2.37 -31.89 -10.80
C LYS A 466 -3.47 -31.86 -11.86
N PRO A 467 -4.19 -32.97 -12.09
CA PRO A 467 -5.28 -32.98 -13.06
C PRO A 467 -6.40 -32.01 -12.67
N PHE A 468 -6.77 -31.14 -13.61
CA PHE A 468 -7.86 -30.15 -13.47
C PHE A 468 -7.67 -29.14 -12.33
N PRO A 469 -6.62 -28.30 -12.39
CA PRO A 469 -6.42 -27.24 -11.41
C PRO A 469 -7.57 -26.23 -11.47
N ASP A 470 -8.07 -25.83 -10.30
CA ASP A 470 -9.06 -24.77 -10.19
C ASP A 470 -8.45 -23.40 -10.59
N PHE A 471 -9.29 -22.36 -10.66
CA PHE A 471 -8.82 -21.03 -11.04
C PHE A 471 -7.83 -20.43 -10.01
N ARG A 472 -7.87 -20.88 -8.75
CA ARG A 472 -6.97 -20.41 -7.67
C ARG A 472 -5.60 -21.07 -7.72
N ALA A 473 -5.49 -22.26 -8.30
CA ALA A 473 -4.23 -22.93 -8.60
C ALA A 473 -3.58 -22.41 -9.90
N GLN A 474 -4.35 -21.76 -10.78
CA GLN A 474 -3.86 -21.15 -12.03
C GLN A 474 -3.15 -19.79 -11.85
N ARG A 475 -3.07 -19.25 -10.64
CA ARG A 475 -2.32 -18.00 -10.34
C ARG A 475 -0.90 -18.28 -9.83
N LEU A 476 -0.12 -17.23 -9.62
CA LEU A 476 1.19 -17.30 -8.96
C LEU A 476 1.02 -17.40 -7.43
N ILE A 477 2.01 -17.96 -6.74
CA ILE A 477 2.05 -17.98 -5.28
C ILE A 477 2.22 -16.56 -4.76
N ARG A 478 1.27 -16.11 -3.95
CA ARG A 478 1.32 -14.90 -3.13
C ARG A 478 0.82 -15.26 -1.74
N MET A 479 1.33 -14.56 -0.73
CA MET A 479 0.81 -14.67 0.63
C MET A 479 -0.44 -13.82 0.76
N TYR A 480 -1.49 -14.39 1.36
CA TYR A 480 -2.74 -13.73 1.66
C TYR A 480 -2.82 -13.38 3.15
N ARG A 481 -3.87 -12.65 3.55
CA ARG A 481 -4.08 -12.21 4.92
C ARG A 481 -4.49 -13.33 5.89
N ASP A 482 -4.72 -14.56 5.42
CA ASP A 482 -5.16 -15.69 6.26
C ASP A 482 -4.06 -16.20 7.21
N ILE A 483 -2.79 -15.96 6.88
CA ILE A 483 -1.63 -16.43 7.67
C ILE A 483 -1.22 -15.45 8.78
N GLU A 484 -1.75 -14.24 8.70
CA GLU A 484 -1.51 -13.19 9.65
C GLU A 484 -2.03 -13.55 11.05
N GLY A 485 -1.22 -13.32 12.09
CA GLY A 485 -1.58 -13.60 13.48
C GLY A 485 -1.21 -15.00 13.99
N PHE A 486 -0.63 -15.86 13.14
CA PHE A 486 -0.16 -17.19 13.55
C PHE A 486 1.35 -17.22 13.81
N SER A 487 1.81 -16.61 14.90
CA SER A 487 3.26 -16.43 15.17
C SER A 487 4.00 -17.68 15.66
N LEU A 488 3.30 -18.81 15.84
CA LEU A 488 3.93 -20.11 16.03
C LEU A 488 4.84 -20.42 14.84
N LEU A 489 4.27 -20.21 13.64
CA LEU A 489 4.95 -20.31 12.37
C LEU A 489 5.84 -19.07 12.21
N LYS A 490 7.16 -19.28 12.23
CA LYS A 490 8.14 -18.20 11.99
C LYS A 490 8.19 -17.85 10.50
N GLN A 491 9.27 -18.23 9.83
CA GLN A 491 9.45 -18.05 8.39
C GLN A 491 9.74 -19.38 7.68
N ARG A 492 10.15 -20.39 8.43
CA ARG A 492 10.27 -21.78 8.00
C ARG A 492 9.43 -22.60 8.98
N PRO A 493 8.24 -23.09 8.60
CA PRO A 493 7.43 -23.90 9.50
C PRO A 493 8.17 -25.19 9.82
N GLU A 494 8.23 -25.52 11.10
CA GLU A 494 8.72 -26.81 11.59
C GLU A 494 7.71 -27.92 11.29
N ALA A 495 8.02 -29.16 11.68
CA ALA A 495 7.13 -30.30 11.44
C ALA A 495 5.75 -30.06 12.09
N PHE A 496 4.69 -30.31 11.32
CA PHE A 496 3.28 -30.18 11.73
C PHE A 496 2.78 -28.75 12.02
N GLU A 497 3.63 -27.73 11.95
CA GLU A 497 3.20 -26.33 12.21
C GLU A 497 2.29 -25.80 11.10
N TRP A 498 2.49 -26.23 9.86
CA TRP A 498 1.67 -25.82 8.72
C TRP A 498 0.28 -26.46 8.80
N GLU A 499 0.22 -27.74 9.14
CA GLU A 499 -1.00 -28.51 9.30
C GLU A 499 -1.83 -27.98 10.49
N LEU A 500 -1.16 -27.61 11.58
CA LEU A 500 -1.79 -26.89 12.69
C LEU A 500 -2.35 -25.53 12.24
N PHE A 501 -1.59 -24.76 11.46
CA PHE A 501 -2.07 -23.51 10.88
C PHE A 501 -3.31 -23.72 10.00
N THR A 502 -3.30 -24.70 9.10
CA THR A 502 -4.45 -25.04 8.24
C THR A 502 -5.69 -25.37 9.08
N ARG A 503 -5.52 -26.08 10.21
CA ARG A 503 -6.62 -26.35 11.16
C ARG A 503 -7.13 -25.07 11.85
N TYR A 504 -6.23 -24.19 12.31
CA TYR A 504 -6.60 -22.88 12.87
C TYR A 504 -7.36 -22.01 11.87
N ARG A 505 -6.93 -21.99 10.61
CA ARG A 505 -7.63 -21.32 9.52
C ARG A 505 -9.04 -21.87 9.34
N ALA A 506 -9.20 -23.20 9.35
CA ALA A 506 -10.52 -23.84 9.27
C ALA A 506 -11.41 -23.49 10.47
N HIS A 507 -10.88 -23.44 11.70
CA HIS A 507 -11.63 -22.96 12.87
C HIS A 507 -12.16 -21.54 12.65
N HIS A 508 -11.35 -20.64 12.09
CA HIS A 508 -11.79 -19.27 11.84
C HIS A 508 -12.83 -19.19 10.70
N GLN A 509 -12.72 -20.02 9.65
CA GLN A 509 -13.78 -20.09 8.63
C GLN A 509 -15.12 -20.56 9.23
N GLN A 510 -15.10 -21.59 10.08
CA GLN A 510 -16.31 -22.05 10.78
C GLN A 510 -16.85 -21.03 11.78
N ARG A 511 -15.97 -20.31 12.49
CA ARG A 511 -16.35 -19.16 13.33
C ARG A 511 -17.12 -18.10 12.53
N ARG A 512 -16.63 -17.76 11.32
CA ARG A 512 -17.32 -16.81 10.44
C ARG A 512 -18.67 -17.34 9.95
N GLU A 513 -18.76 -18.64 9.61
CA GLU A 513 -20.04 -19.26 9.24
C GLU A 513 -21.06 -19.18 10.39
N LEU A 514 -20.64 -19.47 11.62
CA LEU A 514 -21.49 -19.34 12.82
C LEU A 514 -21.92 -17.89 13.06
N ALA A 515 -21.00 -16.95 12.97
CA ALA A 515 -21.31 -15.53 13.12
C ALA A 515 -22.41 -15.10 12.14
N LEU A 516 -22.29 -15.45 10.86
CA LEU A 516 -23.29 -15.13 9.84
C LEU A 516 -24.64 -15.82 10.06
N LEU A 517 -24.63 -17.06 10.55
CA LEU A 517 -25.84 -17.82 10.84
C LEU A 517 -26.62 -17.21 12.01
N HIS A 518 -25.91 -16.73 13.03
CA HIS A 518 -26.50 -16.17 14.24
C HIS A 518 -26.69 -14.64 14.22
N GLY A 519 -26.14 -13.93 13.22
CA GLY A 519 -26.25 -12.47 13.12
C GLY A 519 -25.23 -11.71 13.97
N LEU A 520 -24.05 -12.29 14.20
CA LEU A 520 -22.94 -11.75 14.99
C LEU A 520 -21.73 -11.40 14.10
N GLU A 521 -21.95 -11.14 12.82
CA GLU A 521 -20.93 -10.62 11.90
C GLU A 521 -20.59 -9.14 12.17
N PRO A 522 -19.41 -8.66 11.76
CA PRO A 522 -19.05 -7.25 11.88
C PRO A 522 -20.07 -6.33 11.20
N VAL A 523 -20.31 -5.17 11.82
CA VAL A 523 -21.10 -4.09 11.23
C VAL A 523 -20.16 -2.93 10.95
N ALA A 524 -20.19 -2.36 9.73
CA ALA A 524 -19.24 -1.33 9.30
C ALA A 524 -19.17 -0.11 10.23
N ASN A 525 -20.27 0.23 10.91
CA ASN A 525 -20.39 1.37 11.81
C ASN A 525 -20.36 0.98 13.30
N GLU A 526 -19.95 -0.26 13.65
CA GLU A 526 -19.95 -0.71 15.05
C GLU A 526 -18.92 0.07 15.90
N THR A 527 -19.36 0.48 17.09
CA THR A 527 -18.46 1.05 18.10
C THR A 527 -17.61 -0.05 18.75
N ALA A 528 -16.53 0.32 19.45
CA ALA A 528 -15.68 -0.66 20.14
C ALA A 528 -16.46 -1.46 21.22
N ALA A 529 -17.44 -0.84 21.88
CA ALA A 529 -18.27 -1.51 22.87
C ALA A 529 -19.20 -2.56 22.24
N GLU A 530 -19.88 -2.21 21.15
CA GLU A 530 -20.72 -3.13 20.36
C GLU A 530 -19.90 -4.29 19.80
N ARG A 531 -18.72 -4.00 19.24
CA ARG A 531 -17.76 -5.00 18.77
C ARG A 531 -17.38 -5.99 19.88
N THR A 532 -17.09 -5.48 21.07
CA THR A 532 -16.68 -6.30 22.22
C THR A 532 -17.84 -7.21 22.66
N ALA A 533 -19.05 -6.68 22.77
CA ALA A 533 -20.25 -7.45 23.09
C ALA A 533 -20.53 -8.52 22.03
N ARG A 534 -20.42 -8.17 20.74
CA ARG A 534 -20.59 -9.09 19.61
C ARG A 534 -19.57 -10.23 19.64
N ARG A 535 -18.28 -9.91 19.77
CA ARG A 535 -17.19 -10.90 19.84
C ARG A 535 -17.36 -11.84 21.04
N LEU A 536 -17.77 -11.31 22.20
CA LEU A 536 -18.02 -12.11 23.40
C LEU A 536 -19.16 -13.10 23.17
N ALA A 537 -20.29 -12.64 22.61
CA ALA A 537 -21.41 -13.52 22.26
C ALA A 537 -21.02 -14.59 21.24
N LEU A 538 -20.15 -14.24 20.28
CA LEU A 538 -19.62 -15.19 19.30
C LEU A 538 -18.66 -16.20 19.93
N ASP A 539 -17.81 -15.78 20.86
CA ASP A 539 -16.91 -16.67 21.60
C ASP A 539 -17.69 -17.72 22.39
N GLU A 540 -18.73 -17.31 23.13
CA GLU A 540 -19.59 -18.24 23.88
C GLU A 540 -20.30 -19.26 23.00
N LEU A 541 -20.62 -18.88 21.77
CA LEU A 541 -21.23 -19.77 20.80
C LEU A 541 -20.19 -20.74 20.20
N CYS A 542 -19.00 -20.26 19.87
CA CYS A 542 -17.90 -21.09 19.34
C CYS A 542 -17.50 -22.17 20.34
N GLU A 543 -17.38 -21.81 21.62
CA GLU A 543 -17.01 -22.73 22.71
C GLU A 543 -18.05 -23.80 22.98
N LYS A 544 -19.27 -23.68 22.45
CA LYS A 544 -20.35 -24.68 22.56
C LYS A 544 -20.54 -25.50 21.28
N THR A 545 -19.88 -25.13 20.19
CA THR A 545 -20.11 -25.73 18.88
C THR A 545 -18.94 -26.64 18.50
N PRO A 546 -19.18 -27.94 18.24
CA PRO A 546 -18.15 -28.84 17.75
C PRO A 546 -17.55 -28.38 16.43
N PHE A 547 -16.24 -28.56 16.27
CA PHE A 547 -15.54 -28.38 15.01
C PHE A 547 -15.97 -29.46 14.02
N ASP A 548 -16.24 -29.06 12.78
CA ASP A 548 -16.63 -29.98 11.70
C ASP A 548 -15.40 -30.36 10.84
N PRO A 549 -14.83 -31.57 11.01
CA PRO A 549 -13.65 -31.99 10.24
C PRO A 549 -13.96 -32.20 8.76
N SER A 550 -15.23 -32.38 8.36
CA SER A 550 -15.60 -32.58 6.95
C SER A 550 -15.39 -31.34 6.08
N LYS A 551 -15.31 -30.16 6.71
CA LYS A 551 -15.01 -28.88 6.06
C LYS A 551 -13.52 -28.54 6.03
N LEU A 552 -12.66 -29.36 6.63
CA LEU A 552 -11.21 -29.18 6.57
C LEU A 552 -10.73 -29.56 5.17
N HIS A 553 -10.40 -28.54 4.37
CA HIS A 553 -9.78 -28.74 3.06
C HIS A 553 -8.26 -28.74 3.18
N LEU A 554 -7.61 -29.77 2.64
CA LEU A 554 -6.16 -29.87 2.57
C LEU A 554 -5.69 -29.38 1.20
N ASN A 555 -4.75 -28.44 1.21
CA ASN A 555 -4.03 -28.04 0.00
C ASN A 555 -2.87 -29.00 -0.29
N ASP A 556 -2.24 -28.83 -1.44
CA ASP A 556 -1.10 -29.64 -1.84
C ASP A 556 0.11 -29.63 -0.92
N ASP A 557 0.75 -30.80 -0.81
CA ASP A 557 1.92 -31.09 0.04
C ASP A 557 1.60 -31.09 1.55
N GLU A 558 0.34 -30.86 1.93
CA GLU A 558 -0.14 -30.98 3.30
C GLU A 558 -0.46 -32.43 3.63
N VAL A 559 -0.17 -32.82 4.89
CA VAL A 559 -0.46 -34.16 5.40
C VAL A 559 -1.78 -34.14 6.13
N GLU A 560 -2.61 -35.16 5.92
CA GLU A 560 -3.82 -35.38 6.72
C GLU A 560 -3.43 -35.85 8.12
N ILE A 561 -3.76 -35.05 9.14
CA ILE A 561 -3.38 -35.31 10.53
C ILE A 561 -4.60 -35.14 11.44
N ASP A 562 -4.82 -36.13 12.31
CA ASP A 562 -5.88 -36.09 13.30
C ASP A 562 -5.60 -35.08 14.44
N ALA A 563 -6.67 -34.58 15.07
CA ALA A 563 -6.57 -33.67 16.21
C ALA A 563 -5.72 -34.25 17.34
N GLU A 564 -5.90 -35.54 17.67
CA GLU A 564 -5.17 -36.18 18.76
C GLU A 564 -3.66 -36.24 18.49
N THR A 565 -3.24 -36.46 17.24
CA THR A 565 -1.82 -36.40 16.88
C THR A 565 -1.25 -34.99 17.08
N LEU A 566 -1.97 -33.95 16.66
CA LEU A 566 -1.55 -32.56 16.88
C LEU A 566 -1.53 -32.19 18.37
N ARG A 567 -2.51 -32.65 19.15
CA ARG A 567 -2.59 -32.46 20.61
C ARG A 567 -1.43 -33.14 21.34
N ASN A 568 -1.10 -34.37 20.97
CA ASN A 568 0.00 -35.11 21.56
C ASN A 568 1.37 -34.51 21.19
N TRP A 569 1.48 -33.89 20.01
CA TRP A 569 2.71 -33.24 19.54
C TRP A 569 2.92 -31.86 20.15
N PHE A 570 1.93 -30.97 20.08
CA PHE A 570 2.05 -29.57 20.52
C PHE A 570 1.55 -29.30 21.95
N GLY A 571 0.79 -30.22 22.54
CA GLY A 571 0.07 -30.06 23.80
C GLY A 571 -1.40 -29.71 23.59
N VAL A 572 -2.28 -30.19 24.48
CA VAL A 572 -3.74 -30.02 24.35
C VAL A 572 -4.17 -28.55 24.42
N TYR A 573 -3.46 -27.68 25.16
CA TYR A 573 -3.79 -26.25 25.25
C TYR A 573 -3.85 -25.53 23.89
N VAL A 574 -3.17 -26.02 22.86
CA VAL A 574 -3.19 -25.46 21.50
C VAL A 574 -4.51 -25.77 20.80
N LEU A 575 -4.98 -27.01 20.91
CA LEU A 575 -6.29 -27.45 20.40
C LEU A 575 -7.14 -27.93 21.58
N PRO A 576 -7.67 -27.00 22.39
CA PRO A 576 -8.23 -27.31 23.70
C PRO A 576 -9.52 -28.11 23.59
N SER A 577 -9.75 -28.97 24.59
CA SER A 577 -11.07 -29.53 24.83
C SER A 577 -11.94 -28.54 25.61
N PRO A 578 -13.28 -28.64 25.50
CA PRO A 578 -14.21 -27.76 26.21
C PRO A 578 -13.95 -27.64 27.72
N THR A 579 -13.60 -28.75 28.39
CA THR A 579 -13.25 -28.75 29.82
C THR A 579 -12.04 -27.86 30.12
N ILE A 580 -11.03 -27.84 29.24
CA ILE A 580 -9.84 -26.99 29.37
C ILE A 580 -10.18 -25.53 29.08
N VAL A 581 -11.01 -25.27 28.07
CA VAL A 581 -11.48 -23.90 27.80
C VAL A 581 -12.21 -23.34 29.01
N GLU A 582 -13.12 -24.12 29.58
CA GLU A 582 -13.87 -23.73 30.76
C GLU A 582 -12.95 -23.47 31.97
N SER A 583 -11.98 -24.34 32.23
CA SER A 583 -11.04 -24.17 33.35
C SER A 583 -10.20 -22.90 33.20
N VAL A 584 -9.72 -22.59 31.99
CA VAL A 584 -8.86 -21.43 31.71
C VAL A 584 -9.67 -20.13 31.69
N VAL A 585 -10.87 -20.13 31.11
CA VAL A 585 -11.70 -18.92 31.01
C VAL A 585 -12.30 -18.54 32.38
N ARG A 586 -12.76 -19.53 33.17
CA ARG A 586 -13.39 -19.32 34.49
C ARG A 586 -12.41 -19.14 35.65
N ALA A 587 -11.10 -19.35 35.44
CA ALA A 587 -10.09 -19.12 36.46
C ALA A 587 -9.96 -17.62 36.80
N GLU A 588 -10.83 -17.13 37.69
CA GLU A 588 -10.72 -15.80 38.30
C GLU A 588 -9.85 -15.90 39.57
N GLY A 589 -8.54 -15.67 39.43
CA GLY A 589 -7.64 -15.49 40.57
C GLY A 589 -6.83 -16.71 41.05
N GLY A 590 -6.86 -17.83 40.33
CA GLY A 590 -5.99 -18.99 40.59
C GLY A 590 -4.66 -18.94 39.81
N ALA A 591 -3.70 -19.79 40.19
CA ALA A 591 -2.51 -20.04 39.36
C ALA A 591 -2.97 -20.60 38.01
N LEU A 592 -2.88 -19.76 36.98
CA LEU A 592 -3.10 -20.12 35.60
C LEU A 592 -2.19 -21.33 35.26
N ASN A 593 -2.77 -22.45 34.83
CA ASN A 593 -2.05 -23.67 34.44
C ASN A 593 -2.12 -23.91 32.92
N LEU A 594 -0.98 -24.20 32.29
CA LEU A 594 -0.92 -24.56 30.88
C LEU A 594 -1.16 -26.07 30.72
N HIS A 595 -2.34 -26.44 30.23
CA HIS A 595 -2.76 -27.85 30.13
C HIS A 595 -2.08 -28.58 28.96
N LEU A 596 -0.98 -29.29 29.24
CA LEU A 596 -0.27 -30.09 28.23
C LEU A 596 -1.02 -31.38 27.88
N GLN A 597 -1.73 -31.97 28.85
CA GLN A 597 -2.49 -33.21 28.73
C GLN A 597 -4.00 -32.94 28.89
N HIS A 598 -4.82 -33.94 28.53
CA HIS A 598 -6.27 -33.88 28.68
C HIS A 598 -6.69 -33.70 30.14
N ALA A 599 -7.76 -32.95 30.36
CA ALA A 599 -8.43 -32.84 31.64
C ALA A 599 -9.51 -33.94 31.79
N ALA A 600 -9.78 -34.34 33.03
CA ALA A 600 -10.90 -35.24 33.32
C ALA A 600 -12.23 -34.49 33.17
N ASP A 601 -13.16 -35.06 32.40
CA ASP A 601 -14.53 -34.57 32.26
C ASP A 601 -15.40 -34.98 33.47
N GLU A 602 -16.65 -34.51 33.52
CA GLU A 602 -17.63 -34.88 34.55
C GLU A 602 -17.82 -36.41 34.68
N MET A 603 -17.57 -37.15 33.60
CA MET A 603 -17.63 -38.62 33.53
C MET A 603 -16.32 -39.32 33.92
N ASN A 604 -15.32 -38.59 34.42
CA ASN A 604 -13.95 -39.06 34.71
C ASN A 604 -13.21 -39.68 33.50
N THR A 605 -13.62 -39.34 32.28
CA THR A 605 -12.92 -39.69 31.03
C THR A 605 -12.11 -38.51 30.53
N ALA A 606 -11.07 -38.75 29.71
CA ALA A 606 -10.37 -37.67 29.02
C ALA A 606 -11.32 -37.04 27.98
N ASP A 607 -11.55 -35.73 28.07
CA ASP A 607 -12.37 -35.02 27.08
C ASP A 607 -11.59 -34.79 25.78
N THR A 608 -11.93 -35.54 24.74
CA THR A 608 -11.30 -35.46 23.41
C THR A 608 -12.10 -34.62 22.40
N ARG A 609 -13.16 -33.92 22.83
CA ARG A 609 -13.94 -33.06 21.91
C ARG A 609 -13.10 -31.89 21.41
N GLU A 610 -13.32 -31.50 20.17
CA GLU A 610 -12.76 -30.28 19.58
C GLU A 610 -13.91 -29.33 19.27
N HIS A 611 -13.94 -28.18 19.95
CA HIS A 611 -14.89 -27.11 19.66
C HIS A 611 -14.19 -25.99 18.87
N ILE A 612 -14.96 -25.05 18.33
CA ILE A 612 -14.39 -23.93 17.59
C ILE A 612 -13.61 -23.00 18.54
N LEU A 613 -12.39 -22.65 18.16
CA LEU A 613 -11.51 -21.79 18.95
C LEU A 613 -12.14 -20.42 19.22
N SER A 614 -11.95 -19.93 20.45
CA SER A 614 -12.44 -18.63 20.91
C SER A 614 -11.32 -17.63 21.13
N SER A 615 -11.62 -16.34 20.92
CA SER A 615 -10.64 -15.26 21.06
C SER A 615 -10.23 -15.07 22.52
N ARG A 616 -11.19 -15.12 23.45
CA ARG A 616 -10.95 -14.95 24.89
C ARG A 616 -10.09 -16.05 25.51
N TYR A 617 -10.20 -17.30 25.04
CA TYR A 617 -9.34 -18.39 25.49
C TYR A 617 -7.87 -18.13 25.13
N MET A 618 -7.61 -17.78 23.87
CA MET A 618 -6.25 -17.47 23.41
C MET A 618 -5.67 -16.24 24.11
N ASN A 619 -6.50 -15.24 24.44
CA ASN A 619 -6.07 -14.09 25.24
C ASN A 619 -5.66 -14.48 26.66
N ARG A 620 -6.34 -15.45 27.28
CA ARG A 620 -5.89 -16.01 28.57
C ARG A 620 -4.56 -16.74 28.43
N LEU A 621 -4.35 -17.51 27.36
CA LEU A 621 -3.07 -18.18 27.09
C LEU A 621 -1.92 -17.18 26.91
N LEU A 622 -2.16 -16.04 26.27
CA LEU A 622 -1.15 -14.99 26.10
C LEU A 622 -0.66 -14.38 27.41
N LEU A 623 -1.37 -14.56 28.54
CA LEU A 623 -0.91 -14.13 29.87
C LEU A 623 0.16 -15.07 30.45
N PHE A 624 0.31 -16.29 29.91
CA PHE A 624 1.30 -17.25 30.38
C PHE A 624 2.66 -17.04 29.71
N GLU A 625 3.71 -16.89 30.52
CA GLU A 625 5.08 -16.76 30.03
C GLU A 625 5.52 -17.97 29.18
N GLY A 626 5.20 -19.20 29.61
CA GLY A 626 5.51 -20.41 28.84
C GLY A 626 4.87 -20.44 27.45
N PHE A 627 3.62 -19.95 27.34
CA PHE A 627 2.94 -19.81 26.06
C PHE A 627 3.57 -18.69 25.22
N GLN A 628 3.87 -17.54 25.80
CA GLN A 628 4.54 -16.42 25.11
C GLN A 628 5.86 -16.89 24.48
N HIS A 629 6.69 -17.66 25.18
CA HIS A 629 7.91 -18.23 24.60
C HIS A 629 7.62 -19.19 23.45
N ARG A 630 6.66 -20.11 23.57
CA ARG A 630 6.28 -21.04 22.49
C ARG A 630 5.75 -20.30 21.26
N TRP A 631 5.01 -19.21 21.47
CA TRP A 631 4.39 -18.39 20.42
C TRP A 631 5.31 -17.30 19.86
N ASN A 632 6.63 -17.37 20.16
CA ASN A 632 7.68 -16.44 19.73
C ASN A 632 7.50 -14.99 20.19
N ARG A 633 6.91 -14.83 21.37
CA ARG A 633 6.59 -13.54 22.02
C ARG A 633 7.23 -13.37 23.39
N GLY A 634 8.18 -14.22 23.78
CA GLY A 634 8.88 -14.11 25.07
C GLY A 634 9.55 -12.75 25.32
N PHE A 635 9.85 -11.98 24.26
CA PHE A 635 10.40 -10.62 24.39
C PHE A 635 9.45 -9.65 25.12
N THR A 636 8.13 -9.90 25.15
CA THR A 636 7.14 -8.99 25.76
C THR A 636 7.43 -8.72 27.23
N LYS A 637 7.96 -9.70 27.96
CA LYS A 637 8.35 -9.55 29.37
C LYS A 637 9.49 -8.54 29.55
N GLU A 638 10.43 -8.51 28.63
CA GLU A 638 11.61 -7.64 28.71
C GLU A 638 11.33 -6.21 28.26
N VAL A 639 10.32 -6.02 27.40
CA VAL A 639 9.97 -4.70 26.81
C VAL A 639 8.72 -4.08 27.43
N ALA A 640 7.96 -4.81 28.25
CA ALA A 640 6.78 -4.28 28.92
C ALA A 640 7.11 -3.01 29.72
N GLY A 641 6.39 -1.92 29.42
CA GLY A 641 6.58 -0.61 30.06
C GLY A 641 7.78 0.21 29.57
N LYS A 642 8.64 -0.35 28.69
CA LYS A 642 9.72 0.42 28.06
C LYS A 642 9.19 1.31 26.95
N ALA A 643 9.92 2.38 26.67
CA ALA A 643 9.66 3.23 25.51
C ALA A 643 10.02 2.49 24.21
N PRO A 644 9.35 2.79 23.09
CA PRO A 644 9.86 2.41 21.79
C PRO A 644 11.23 3.04 21.57
N GLU A 645 12.10 2.37 20.82
CA GLU A 645 13.38 2.96 20.42
C GLU A 645 13.11 4.23 19.58
N PRO A 646 13.72 5.38 19.92
CA PRO A 646 13.47 6.62 19.18
C PRO A 646 13.85 6.49 17.71
N VAL A 647 12.92 6.87 16.82
CA VAL A 647 13.15 6.83 15.38
C VAL A 647 13.49 8.23 14.88
N ILE A 648 14.75 8.44 14.50
CA ILE A 648 15.23 9.72 13.96
C ILE A 648 14.98 9.77 12.45
N LYS A 649 14.13 10.70 12.01
CA LYS A 649 13.66 10.79 10.61
C LYS A 649 14.78 10.93 9.58
N TYR A 650 15.81 11.72 9.91
CA TYR A 650 16.95 12.00 9.04
C TYR A 650 18.27 11.44 9.59
N ALA A 651 18.22 10.27 10.25
CA ALA A 651 19.41 9.59 10.77
C ALA A 651 20.45 9.37 9.65
N GLN A 652 21.69 9.77 9.90
CA GLN A 652 22.77 9.67 8.92
C GLN A 652 23.72 8.50 9.24
N PRO A 653 24.22 7.77 8.22
CA PRO A 653 25.29 6.81 8.40
C PRO A 653 26.64 7.52 8.61
N GLN A 654 27.61 6.83 9.21
CA GLN A 654 28.95 7.38 9.46
C GLN A 654 29.68 7.79 8.17
N GLU A 655 29.40 7.11 7.06
CA GLU A 655 29.96 7.43 5.74
C GLU A 655 29.57 8.83 5.27
N VAL A 656 28.43 9.36 5.73
CA VAL A 656 27.98 10.72 5.46
C VAL A 656 28.46 11.67 6.56
N LEU A 657 28.33 11.28 7.84
CA LEU A 657 28.74 12.10 8.99
C LEU A 657 30.23 12.46 9.01
N LYS A 658 31.09 11.66 8.38
CA LYS A 658 32.52 11.99 8.24
C LYS A 658 32.76 13.26 7.40
N TYR A 659 31.79 13.67 6.58
CA TYR A 659 31.88 14.89 5.76
C TYR A 659 31.26 16.12 6.44
N PHE A 660 30.62 15.94 7.60
CA PHE A 660 30.05 17.06 8.34
C PHE A 660 31.18 17.83 9.01
N ASP A 661 31.13 19.15 8.95
CA ASP A 661 32.03 19.98 9.74
C ASP A 661 31.73 19.83 11.25
N SER A 662 32.54 20.47 12.11
CA SER A 662 32.34 20.37 13.56
C SER A 662 30.99 20.89 14.04
N ASP A 663 30.41 21.87 13.33
CA ASP A 663 29.23 22.61 13.73
C ASP A 663 27.96 21.96 13.20
N GLU A 664 27.97 21.48 11.95
CA GLU A 664 26.97 20.60 11.36
C GLU A 664 26.87 19.29 12.15
N ARG A 665 28.00 18.74 12.60
CA ARG A 665 28.00 17.56 13.48
C ARG A 665 27.42 17.89 14.85
N ALA A 666 27.70 19.06 15.42
CA ALA A 666 27.06 19.52 16.65
C ALA A 666 25.54 19.70 16.48
N MET A 667 25.12 20.33 15.39
CA MET A 667 23.71 20.51 15.01
C MET A 667 23.01 19.17 14.84
N TYR A 668 23.63 18.20 14.15
CA TYR A 668 23.09 16.85 14.01
C TYR A 668 22.92 16.17 15.36
N GLN A 669 23.91 16.25 16.25
CA GLN A 669 23.81 15.67 17.58
C GLN A 669 22.73 16.36 18.43
N GLN A 670 22.59 17.68 18.33
CA GLN A 670 21.52 18.43 18.97
C GLN A 670 20.14 18.01 18.43
N TYR A 671 20.01 17.84 17.12
CA TYR A 671 18.78 17.34 16.49
C TYR A 671 18.41 15.94 16.99
N VAL A 672 19.38 15.00 17.01
CA VAL A 672 19.17 13.65 17.53
C VAL A 672 18.75 13.67 18.99
N GLN A 673 19.39 14.52 19.80
CA GLN A 673 19.04 14.69 21.21
C GLN A 673 17.62 15.21 21.38
N GLN A 674 17.27 16.31 20.71
CA GLN A 674 15.96 16.95 20.81
C GLN A 674 14.83 16.02 20.38
N GLU A 675 15.00 15.29 19.27
CA GLU A 675 14.03 14.30 18.81
C GLU A 675 13.90 13.12 19.77
N SER A 676 15.01 12.61 20.30
CA SER A 676 15.01 11.52 21.27
C SER A 676 14.31 11.93 22.56
N ASP A 677 14.66 13.10 23.10
CA ASP A 677 14.07 13.65 24.32
C ASP A 677 12.57 13.95 24.12
N ALA A 678 12.18 14.49 22.97
CA ALA A 678 10.78 14.74 22.63
C ALA A 678 9.98 13.43 22.63
N GLN A 679 10.45 12.39 21.93
CA GLN A 679 9.77 11.08 21.85
C GLN A 679 9.72 10.38 23.22
N LEU A 680 10.80 10.43 24.00
CA LEU A 680 10.83 9.86 25.36
C LEU A 680 9.92 10.64 26.32
N SER A 681 9.85 11.97 26.20
CA SER A 681 8.95 12.80 27.01
C SER A 681 7.47 12.55 26.67
N GLU A 682 7.15 12.33 25.39
CA GLU A 682 5.82 11.93 24.94
C GLU A 682 5.46 10.56 25.53
N TRP A 683 6.37 9.59 25.47
CA TRP A 683 6.16 8.28 26.10
C TRP A 683 6.00 8.36 27.62
N ALA A 684 6.73 9.25 28.28
CA ALA A 684 6.57 9.50 29.72
C ALA A 684 5.16 10.03 30.06
N LYS A 685 4.55 10.85 29.18
CA LYS A 685 3.15 11.29 29.34
C LYS A 685 2.16 10.14 29.08
N VAL A 686 2.41 9.34 28.04
CA VAL A 686 1.61 8.15 27.69
C VAL A 686 1.56 7.16 28.86
N THR A 687 2.70 6.84 29.46
CA THR A 687 2.81 5.87 30.57
C THR A 687 2.17 6.35 31.86
N ARG A 688 2.13 7.67 32.13
CA ARG A 688 1.39 8.23 33.27
C ARG A 688 -0.13 8.07 33.14
N GLY A 689 -0.66 7.97 31.92
CA GLY A 689 -2.09 7.70 31.68
C GLY A 689 -3.04 8.76 32.25
N ARG A 690 -2.62 10.01 32.30
CA ARG A 690 -3.36 11.12 32.91
C ARG A 690 -4.60 11.47 32.09
N ARG A 691 -5.69 11.83 32.78
CA ARG A 691 -6.96 12.23 32.16
C ARG A 691 -7.42 13.58 32.68
N TYR A 692 -8.03 14.37 31.80
CA TYR A 692 -8.54 15.69 32.15
C TYR A 692 -9.92 15.59 32.80
N ILE A 693 -10.00 15.94 34.08
CA ILE A 693 -11.23 15.87 34.88
C ILE A 693 -11.90 17.24 34.82
N ALA A 694 -12.95 17.36 33.99
CA ALA A 694 -13.62 18.63 33.72
C ALA A 694 -14.17 19.30 35.00
N GLU A 695 -14.67 18.52 35.96
CA GLU A 695 -15.22 19.04 37.23
C GLU A 695 -14.19 19.75 38.12
N LYS A 696 -12.90 19.42 37.94
CA LYS A 696 -11.79 19.97 38.72
C LYS A 696 -10.86 20.85 37.88
N GLU A 697 -11.12 20.95 36.57
CA GLU A 697 -10.30 21.64 35.56
C GLU A 697 -8.81 21.26 35.59
N GLN A 698 -8.50 20.03 36.01
CA GLN A 698 -7.13 19.55 36.23
C GLN A 698 -6.93 18.14 35.65
N TYR A 699 -5.68 17.78 35.38
CA TYR A 699 -5.32 16.40 35.05
C TYR A 699 -5.20 15.55 36.32
N GLY A 700 -5.77 14.34 36.28
CA GLY A 700 -5.66 13.33 37.33
C GLY A 700 -4.88 12.09 36.87
N GLU A 701 -4.09 11.49 37.76
CA GLU A 701 -3.41 10.20 37.57
C GLU A 701 -3.89 9.17 38.60
N VAL A 702 -3.87 7.89 38.24
CA VAL A 702 -4.28 6.81 39.15
C VAL A 702 -3.15 6.52 40.14
N ALA A 703 -3.33 6.89 41.40
CA ALA A 703 -2.38 6.63 42.49
C ALA A 703 -2.54 5.23 43.10
N GLY A 704 -3.75 4.67 43.08
CA GLY A 704 -4.03 3.34 43.61
C GLY A 704 -5.26 2.71 42.99
N GLN A 705 -5.24 1.39 42.85
CA GLN A 705 -6.36 0.59 42.34
C GLN A 705 -6.85 -0.36 43.44
N GLY A 706 -8.16 -0.34 43.71
CA GLY A 706 -8.78 -1.31 44.61
C GLY A 706 -9.12 -2.63 43.92
N TYR A 707 -9.77 -3.53 44.65
CA TYR A 707 -10.28 -4.78 44.07
C TYR A 707 -11.51 -4.52 43.20
N LYS A 708 -11.75 -5.39 42.22
CA LYS A 708 -13.00 -5.38 41.44
C LYS A 708 -14.20 -5.61 42.36
N VAL A 709 -15.15 -4.69 42.38
CA VAL A 709 -16.37 -4.75 43.20
C VAL A 709 -17.59 -4.80 42.29
N PRO A 710 -18.49 -5.80 42.45
CA PRO A 710 -19.78 -5.75 41.79
C PRO A 710 -20.64 -4.64 42.42
N VAL A 711 -21.21 -3.78 41.59
CA VAL A 711 -22.07 -2.65 41.97
C VAL A 711 -23.39 -2.72 41.22
N VAL A 712 -24.39 -2.01 41.74
CA VAL A 712 -25.75 -1.87 41.18
C VAL A 712 -26.19 -0.43 41.37
N ASP A 713 -26.89 0.13 40.39
CA ASP A 713 -27.47 1.47 40.51
C ASP A 713 -28.86 1.42 41.13
N VAL A 714 -29.13 2.35 42.04
CA VAL A 714 -30.41 2.56 42.72
C VAL A 714 -30.91 3.99 42.49
N GLN A 715 -32.21 4.15 42.22
CA GLN A 715 -32.82 5.43 41.87
C GLN A 715 -33.70 5.96 43.01
N HIS A 716 -33.46 7.17 43.48
CA HIS A 716 -34.22 7.79 44.56
C HIS A 716 -35.69 7.99 44.16
N GLN A 717 -36.62 7.65 45.05
CA GLN A 717 -38.05 7.69 44.77
C GLN A 717 -38.58 9.10 44.51
N GLU A 718 -38.12 10.10 45.26
CA GLU A 718 -38.70 11.45 45.22
C GLU A 718 -37.99 12.37 44.21
N THR A 719 -36.66 12.27 44.10
CA THR A 719 -35.84 13.17 43.28
C THR A 719 -35.41 12.56 41.95
N GLY A 720 -35.55 11.24 41.78
CA GLY A 720 -35.07 10.52 40.60
C GLY A 720 -33.55 10.41 40.48
N ALA A 721 -32.78 10.89 41.48
CA ALA A 721 -31.32 10.81 41.50
C ALA A 721 -30.82 9.36 41.53
N VAL A 722 -29.77 9.05 40.77
CA VAL A 722 -29.20 7.70 40.67
C VAL A 722 -27.93 7.61 41.51
N LEU A 723 -27.84 6.58 42.34
CA LEU A 723 -26.71 6.32 43.23
C LEU A 723 -26.18 4.91 42.97
N THR A 724 -24.86 4.77 42.87
CA THR A 724 -24.21 3.47 42.65
C THR A 724 -23.79 2.86 43.98
N VAL A 725 -24.26 1.65 44.28
CA VAL A 725 -24.04 0.96 45.56
C VAL A 725 -23.37 -0.39 45.31
N SER A 726 -22.52 -0.84 46.25
CA SER A 726 -21.98 -2.20 46.21
C SER A 726 -23.10 -3.25 46.23
N SER A 727 -23.04 -4.21 45.31
CA SER A 727 -24.07 -5.25 45.20
C SER A 727 -24.14 -6.12 46.46
N LYS A 728 -23.04 -6.24 47.22
CA LYS A 728 -23.00 -6.96 48.50
C LYS A 728 -23.92 -6.35 49.55
N LEU A 729 -24.09 -5.03 49.54
CA LEU A 729 -24.97 -4.33 50.48
C LEU A 729 -26.45 -4.54 50.14
N VAL A 730 -26.76 -4.73 48.85
CA VAL A 730 -28.11 -4.96 48.34
C VAL A 730 -28.43 -6.46 48.23
N GLU A 731 -27.47 -7.35 48.44
CA GLU A 731 -27.62 -8.79 48.17
C GLU A 731 -28.75 -9.44 48.96
N LYS A 732 -28.94 -9.05 50.23
CA LYS A 732 -30.04 -9.54 51.09
C LYS A 732 -31.41 -9.02 50.66
N SER A 733 -31.51 -7.76 50.23
CA SER A 733 -32.77 -7.14 49.79
C SER A 733 -33.14 -7.52 48.35
N ALA A 734 -32.15 -7.68 47.47
CA ALA A 734 -32.32 -8.21 46.12
C ALA A 734 -32.66 -9.72 46.11
N ALA A 735 -32.08 -10.51 47.02
CA ALA A 735 -32.46 -11.92 47.20
C ALA A 735 -33.90 -12.06 47.72
N ALA A 736 -34.34 -11.18 48.62
CA ALA A 736 -35.74 -11.12 49.07
C ALA A 736 -36.70 -10.80 47.90
N ALA A 737 -36.33 -9.88 47.00
CA ALA A 737 -37.12 -9.53 45.82
C ALA A 737 -37.18 -10.65 44.73
N LEU A 738 -36.15 -11.50 44.64
CA LEU A 738 -36.15 -12.68 43.77
C LEU A 738 -36.93 -13.88 44.36
N ALA A 739 -37.02 -13.97 45.70
CA ALA A 739 -37.75 -15.02 46.40
C ALA A 739 -39.28 -14.88 46.26
N ASP A 740 -39.82 -13.66 46.24
CA ASP A 740 -41.27 -13.40 46.05
C ASP A 740 -41.81 -13.75 44.64
N LYS A 741 -40.92 -14.13 43.69
CA LYS A 741 -41.31 -14.63 42.36
C LYS A 741 -41.53 -16.14 42.28
N LYS A 742 -41.24 -16.90 43.34
CA LYS A 742 -41.52 -18.35 43.40
C LYS A 742 -42.67 -18.63 44.34
N LEU A 743 -43.91 -18.33 43.92
CA LEU A 743 -45.12 -19.14 44.15
C LEU A 743 -46.35 -18.45 43.53
N ALA A 744 -47.30 -19.28 43.08
CA ALA A 744 -48.63 -18.99 42.53
C ALA A 744 -48.73 -18.61 41.04
N GLY A 745 -48.98 -19.65 40.22
CA GLY A 745 -49.65 -19.49 38.94
C GLY A 745 -51.14 -19.18 39.16
N GLY A 746 -51.68 -18.22 38.40
CA GLY A 746 -53.11 -17.91 38.39
C GLY A 746 -53.46 -16.47 38.02
N SER A 747 -53.56 -16.21 36.72
CA SER A 747 -54.42 -15.21 36.03
C SER A 747 -54.86 -13.90 36.72
N SER A 748 -54.58 -12.80 35.99
CA SER A 748 -55.34 -11.55 35.78
C SER A 748 -55.00 -10.30 36.62
N SER A 749 -54.46 -9.32 35.86
CA SER A 749 -54.58 -7.86 36.00
C SER A 749 -54.33 -7.21 37.37
N SER A 750 -53.07 -6.85 37.63
CA SER A 750 -52.73 -5.47 38.02
C SER A 750 -51.28 -5.17 37.65
N THR A 751 -51.09 -4.19 36.78
CA THR A 751 -49.79 -3.61 36.40
C THR A 751 -49.30 -2.71 37.53
N THR A 752 -48.48 -3.26 38.42
CA THR A 752 -47.49 -2.50 39.17
C THR A 752 -46.28 -3.39 39.32
N SER A 753 -45.28 -3.18 38.46
CA SER A 753 -43.95 -3.77 38.60
C SER A 753 -43.40 -3.39 39.97
N SER A 754 -43.30 -4.33 40.91
CA SER A 754 -42.64 -4.12 42.19
C SER A 754 -41.13 -3.99 41.96
N SER A 755 -40.67 -2.79 41.62
CA SER A 755 -39.27 -2.42 41.77
C SER A 755 -38.92 -2.55 43.26
N SER A 756 -37.95 -3.39 43.60
CA SER A 756 -37.54 -3.61 44.98
C SER A 756 -37.04 -2.29 45.58
N MET A 757 -37.76 -1.80 46.58
CA MET A 757 -37.43 -0.55 47.28
C MET A 757 -36.45 -0.86 48.42
N VAL A 758 -35.30 -0.20 48.40
CA VAL A 758 -34.23 -0.33 49.39
C VAL A 758 -34.08 1.02 50.08
N HIS A 759 -33.96 1.01 51.41
CA HIS A 759 -33.80 2.24 52.19
C HIS A 759 -32.32 2.42 52.55
N PHE A 760 -31.73 3.54 52.13
CA PHE A 760 -30.39 3.98 52.53
C PHE A 760 -30.54 5.31 53.26
N ASP A 761 -29.98 5.41 54.47
CA ASP A 761 -30.05 6.61 55.33
C ASP A 761 -31.47 7.20 55.49
N GLY A 762 -32.49 6.33 55.55
CA GLY A 762 -33.90 6.71 55.72
C GLY A 762 -34.62 7.13 54.43
N GLN A 763 -33.92 7.21 53.30
CA GLN A 763 -34.48 7.53 51.98
C GLN A 763 -34.74 6.28 51.16
N ALA A 764 -35.84 6.27 50.40
CA ALA A 764 -36.26 5.14 49.58
C ALA A 764 -35.68 5.20 48.16
N TYR A 765 -35.07 4.11 47.72
CA TYR A 765 -34.48 3.95 46.38
C TYR A 765 -35.00 2.69 45.69
N PHE A 766 -35.23 2.75 44.39
CA PHE A 766 -35.57 1.61 43.55
C PHE A 766 -34.33 1.02 42.87
N VAL A 767 -34.14 -0.29 42.96
CA VAL A 767 -33.05 -0.97 42.24
C VAL A 767 -33.34 -0.95 40.74
N LEU A 768 -32.40 -0.42 39.94
CA LEU A 768 -32.55 -0.39 38.48
C LEU A 768 -32.27 -1.79 37.88
N PRO A 769 -33.18 -2.33 37.05
CA PRO A 769 -32.96 -3.63 36.43
C PRO A 769 -31.85 -3.54 35.37
N GLY A 770 -30.91 -4.49 35.39
CA GLY A 770 -29.82 -4.56 34.41
C GLY A 770 -28.60 -3.66 34.70
N SER A 771 -28.61 -2.86 35.78
CA SER A 771 -27.50 -1.99 36.18
C SER A 771 -26.36 -2.70 36.92
N LYS A 772 -26.42 -4.03 37.05
CA LYS A 772 -25.38 -4.81 37.73
C LYS A 772 -24.12 -4.83 36.85
N ARG A 773 -23.04 -4.23 37.35
CA ARG A 773 -21.74 -4.15 36.68
C ARG A 773 -20.60 -4.35 37.67
N THR A 774 -19.40 -4.63 37.15
CA THR A 774 -18.19 -4.78 37.96
C THR A 774 -17.29 -3.59 37.68
N VAL A 775 -17.01 -2.80 38.72
CA VAL A 775 -16.17 -1.60 38.64
C VAL A 775 -14.98 -1.72 39.58
N THR A 776 -13.94 -0.96 39.29
CA THR A 776 -12.74 -0.87 40.13
C THR A 776 -12.70 0.50 40.77
N PRO A 777 -12.71 0.62 42.11
CA PRO A 777 -12.51 1.91 42.76
C PRO A 777 -11.04 2.34 42.59
N LEU A 778 -10.85 3.57 42.14
CA LEU A 778 -9.56 4.20 41.87
C LEU A 778 -9.34 5.36 42.83
N SER A 779 -8.13 5.44 43.39
CA SER A 779 -7.64 6.64 44.06
C SER A 779 -6.88 7.47 43.02
N ILE A 780 -7.37 8.66 42.71
CA ILE A 780 -6.84 9.57 41.70
C ILE A 780 -6.09 10.70 42.41
N ARG A 781 -4.85 10.97 42.02
CA ARG A 781 -4.08 12.15 42.44
C ARG A 781 -4.19 13.25 41.37
N LEU A 782 -4.64 14.43 41.78
CA LEU A 782 -4.73 15.63 40.93
C LEU A 782 -3.39 16.35 40.83
N GLU A 783 -3.25 17.25 39.85
CA GLU A 783 -2.08 18.14 39.73
C GLU A 783 -1.83 19.00 40.97
N SER A 784 -2.91 19.40 41.67
CA SER A 784 -2.83 20.13 42.94
C SER A 784 -2.20 19.32 44.09
N GLY A 785 -2.01 18.02 43.92
CA GLY A 785 -1.59 17.10 44.97
C GLY A 785 -2.74 16.53 45.81
N GLU A 786 -3.99 16.92 45.54
CA GLU A 786 -5.18 16.37 46.19
C GLU A 786 -5.48 14.95 45.70
N SER A 787 -6.02 14.10 46.59
CA SER A 787 -6.52 12.78 46.25
C SER A 787 -8.05 12.74 46.23
N MET A 788 -8.62 12.04 45.25
CA MET A 788 -10.05 11.83 45.08
C MET A 788 -10.34 10.37 44.76
N GLU A 789 -11.48 9.85 45.19
CA GLU A 789 -11.93 8.52 44.84
C GLU A 789 -12.93 8.57 43.69
N MET A 790 -12.76 7.70 42.70
CA MET A 790 -13.65 7.60 41.55
C MET A 790 -13.64 6.16 41.04
N THR A 791 -14.70 5.72 40.38
CA THR A 791 -14.71 4.42 39.70
C THR A 791 -13.96 4.47 38.37
N ASP A 792 -13.36 3.36 37.96
CA ASP A 792 -12.72 3.19 36.65
C ASP A 792 -13.61 3.53 35.46
N GLU A 793 -14.91 3.20 35.52
CA GLU A 793 -15.88 3.55 34.48
C GLU A 793 -15.95 5.06 34.26
N VAL A 794 -16.22 5.84 35.31
CA VAL A 794 -16.28 7.32 35.25
C VAL A 794 -14.93 7.89 34.84
N PHE A 795 -13.82 7.40 35.41
CA PHE A 795 -12.50 7.86 35.03
C PHE A 795 -12.18 7.60 33.55
N SER A 796 -12.60 6.45 33.02
CA SER A 796 -12.36 6.06 31.63
C SER A 796 -13.11 6.90 30.60
N ALA A 797 -14.17 7.61 31.00
CA ALA A 797 -14.93 8.53 30.14
C ALA A 797 -14.20 9.87 29.91
N TYR A 798 -13.29 10.26 30.80
CA TYR A 798 -12.51 11.50 30.65
C TYR A 798 -11.43 11.37 29.56
N PRO A 799 -11.17 12.45 28.79
CA PRO A 799 -10.17 12.41 27.73
C PRO A 799 -8.75 12.30 28.31
N LEU A 800 -7.91 11.53 27.62
CA LEU A 800 -6.49 11.37 27.96
C LEU A 800 -5.67 12.61 27.60
N GLU A 801 -4.59 12.88 28.33
CA GLU A 801 -3.61 13.94 28.01
C GLU A 801 -2.98 13.75 26.63
N VAL A 802 -2.67 12.50 26.29
CA VAL A 802 -2.22 12.08 24.96
C VAL A 802 -3.31 11.17 24.37
N SER A 803 -3.74 11.44 23.14
CA SER A 803 -4.79 10.64 22.50
C SER A 803 -4.36 9.19 22.33
N ALA A 804 -5.22 8.25 22.72
CA ALA A 804 -4.98 6.83 22.54
C ALA A 804 -4.72 6.51 21.06
N SER A 805 -3.61 5.82 20.79
CA SER A 805 -3.21 5.39 19.45
C SER A 805 -2.56 4.01 19.52
N ALA A 806 -2.40 3.36 18.36
CA ALA A 806 -1.77 2.04 18.24
C ALA A 806 -0.35 1.98 18.86
N LYS A 807 0.35 3.12 18.94
CA LYS A 807 1.64 3.31 19.64
C LYS A 807 1.63 2.84 21.10
N TYR A 808 0.49 2.93 21.78
CA TYR A 808 0.34 2.50 23.17
C TYR A 808 0.65 0.99 23.32
N ASN A 809 0.35 0.21 22.28
CA ASN A 809 0.50 -1.24 22.26
C ASN A 809 1.83 -1.70 21.64
N HIS A 810 2.77 -0.79 21.34
CA HIS A 810 4.01 -1.14 20.64
C HIS A 810 4.79 -2.27 21.34
N ALA A 811 4.76 -2.34 22.68
CA ALA A 811 5.48 -3.34 23.46
C ALA A 811 5.06 -4.79 23.12
N LEU A 812 3.82 -5.01 22.66
CA LEU A 812 3.34 -6.33 22.24
C LEU A 812 4.04 -6.81 20.95
N ASN A 813 4.52 -5.88 20.11
CA ASN A 813 5.22 -6.14 18.85
C ASN A 813 6.38 -5.14 18.68
N TYR A 814 7.32 -5.13 19.63
CA TYR A 814 8.39 -4.14 19.70
C TYR A 814 9.18 -4.05 18.39
N GLY A 815 9.25 -2.85 17.80
CA GLY A 815 9.99 -2.55 16.57
C GLY A 815 9.37 -3.08 15.27
N ILE A 816 8.11 -3.54 15.26
CA ILE A 816 7.42 -4.07 14.07
C ILE A 816 6.38 -3.05 13.59
N GLY A 817 5.11 -3.43 13.54
CA GLY A 817 3.97 -2.58 13.24
C GLY A 817 3.17 -2.30 14.50
N GLU A 818 2.43 -1.20 14.47
CA GLU A 818 1.52 -0.80 15.54
C GLU A 818 0.15 -1.44 15.28
N TYR A 819 -0.39 -2.14 16.28
CA TYR A 819 -1.66 -2.85 16.17
C TYR A 819 -2.56 -2.53 17.37
N ASP A 820 -3.85 -2.29 17.10
CA ASP A 820 -4.86 -2.01 18.13
C ASP A 820 -5.47 -3.26 18.77
N TYR A 821 -5.01 -4.45 18.38
CA TYR A 821 -5.51 -5.75 18.80
C TYR A 821 -4.35 -6.70 19.15
N ASN A 822 -4.65 -7.80 19.83
CA ASN A 822 -3.64 -8.79 20.22
C ASN A 822 -3.18 -9.60 18.99
N ARG A 823 -2.13 -9.13 18.32
CA ARG A 823 -1.53 -9.79 17.15
C ARG A 823 -1.00 -11.21 17.43
N GLY A 824 -0.80 -11.58 18.70
CA GLY A 824 -0.43 -12.95 19.09
C GLY A 824 -1.60 -13.93 19.13
N ASN A 825 -2.83 -13.42 19.06
CA ASN A 825 -4.04 -14.22 19.00
C ASN A 825 -4.49 -14.32 17.55
N TYR A 826 -4.41 -15.53 16.99
CA TYR A 826 -4.81 -15.78 15.61
C TYR A 826 -6.29 -15.43 15.36
N ILE A 827 -7.18 -15.81 16.28
CA ILE A 827 -8.62 -15.58 16.14
C ILE A 827 -8.94 -14.08 16.20
N GLU A 828 -8.37 -13.36 17.17
CA GLU A 828 -8.59 -11.91 17.29
C GLU A 828 -7.99 -11.13 16.11
N THR A 829 -6.84 -11.57 15.60
CA THR A 829 -6.22 -10.98 14.42
C THR A 829 -7.09 -11.15 13.18
N GLN A 830 -7.61 -12.35 12.96
CA GLN A 830 -8.47 -12.64 11.80
C GLN A 830 -9.87 -11.98 11.94
N ASP A 831 -10.39 -11.84 13.16
CA ASP A 831 -11.59 -11.02 13.44
C ASP A 831 -11.33 -9.53 13.13
N ALA A 832 -10.17 -8.98 13.52
CA ALA A 832 -9.82 -7.58 13.21
C ALA A 832 -9.66 -7.34 11.69
N ILE A 833 -9.06 -8.29 10.96
CA ILE A 833 -8.99 -8.25 9.48
C ILE A 833 -10.40 -8.30 8.88
N TRP A 834 -11.28 -9.13 9.43
CA TRP A 834 -12.68 -9.23 8.97
C TRP A 834 -13.43 -7.91 9.16
N GLU A 835 -13.30 -7.29 10.33
CA GLU A 835 -13.92 -6.01 10.67
C GLU A 835 -13.41 -4.89 9.77
N LYS A 836 -12.09 -4.82 9.56
CA LYS A 836 -11.49 -3.84 8.66
C LYS A 836 -12.00 -4.00 7.23
N ALA A 837 -12.01 -5.22 6.70
CA ALA A 837 -12.53 -5.49 5.36
C ALA A 837 -14.04 -5.19 5.21
N THR A 838 -14.80 -5.30 6.30
CA THR A 838 -16.22 -4.92 6.33
C THR A 838 -16.40 -3.41 6.36
N ALA A 839 -15.57 -2.69 7.14
CA ALA A 839 -15.56 -1.23 7.17
C ALA A 839 -15.13 -0.62 5.82
N ASP A 840 -14.12 -1.24 5.17
CA ASP A 840 -13.63 -0.88 3.83
C ASP A 840 -14.60 -1.31 2.70
N GLN A 841 -15.73 -1.94 3.02
CA GLN A 841 -16.76 -2.43 2.10
C GLN A 841 -16.27 -3.50 1.08
N GLU A 842 -15.15 -4.16 1.38
CA GLU A 842 -14.67 -5.32 0.62
C GLU A 842 -15.50 -6.58 0.94
N GLU A 843 -15.84 -6.75 2.23
CA GLU A 843 -16.72 -7.81 2.74
C GLU A 843 -18.12 -7.27 3.07
N GLY A 844 -19.16 -8.09 2.87
CA GLY A 844 -20.53 -7.71 3.25
C GLY A 844 -21.63 -8.54 2.60
N TRP A 845 -22.89 -8.25 2.97
CA TRP A 845 -24.05 -8.88 2.33
C TRP A 845 -24.24 -8.35 0.91
N SER A 846 -24.19 -9.24 -0.08
CA SER A 846 -24.26 -8.91 -1.51
C SER A 846 -25.23 -9.87 -2.23
N PRO A 847 -25.97 -9.42 -3.25
CA PRO A 847 -26.81 -10.31 -4.06
C PRO A 847 -26.00 -11.50 -4.60
N ALA A 848 -26.56 -12.69 -4.41
CA ALA A 848 -25.91 -13.93 -4.80
C ALA A 848 -25.92 -14.11 -6.32
N THR A 849 -24.82 -14.66 -6.84
CA THR A 849 -24.72 -15.12 -8.22
C THR A 849 -24.71 -16.64 -8.26
N HIS A 850 -25.00 -17.20 -9.44
CA HIS A 850 -24.92 -18.65 -9.66
C HIS A 850 -23.50 -19.22 -9.41
N ALA A 851 -22.47 -18.40 -9.62
CA ALA A 851 -21.06 -18.79 -9.54
C ALA A 851 -20.44 -18.63 -8.15
N ASP A 852 -21.14 -18.03 -7.17
CA ASP A 852 -20.63 -17.76 -5.83
C ASP A 852 -20.45 -19.02 -4.95
N GLY A 853 -20.49 -20.22 -5.55
CA GLY A 853 -20.23 -21.47 -4.84
C GLY A 853 -21.38 -21.92 -3.93
N LEU A 854 -22.64 -21.59 -4.25
CA LEU A 854 -23.80 -21.98 -3.45
C LEU A 854 -23.81 -23.50 -3.19
N CYS A 855 -23.83 -23.86 -1.92
CA CYS A 855 -23.75 -25.23 -1.42
C CYS A 855 -24.61 -25.40 -0.14
N PRO A 856 -24.98 -26.64 0.22
CA PRO A 856 -25.69 -26.92 1.46
C PRO A 856 -24.90 -26.43 2.68
N GLY A 857 -25.60 -25.85 3.65
CA GLY A 857 -25.02 -25.32 4.88
C GLY A 857 -24.52 -23.88 4.80
N LEU A 858 -24.38 -23.29 3.60
CA LEU A 858 -23.93 -21.91 3.44
C LEU A 858 -24.94 -20.93 4.09
N PRO A 859 -24.49 -20.02 4.99
CA PRO A 859 -25.35 -19.00 5.57
C PRO A 859 -25.70 -17.93 4.52
N VAL A 860 -26.98 -17.58 4.45
CA VAL A 860 -27.52 -16.63 3.48
C VAL A 860 -28.54 -15.70 4.15
N ARG A 861 -28.79 -14.55 3.52
CA ARG A 861 -29.98 -13.76 3.78
C ARG A 861 -30.91 -13.84 2.58
N ALA A 862 -32.14 -14.28 2.77
CA ALA A 862 -33.10 -14.46 1.68
C ALA A 862 -34.37 -13.63 1.95
N ARG A 863 -34.98 -13.04 0.92
CA ARG A 863 -36.28 -12.37 1.09
C ARG A 863 -37.35 -13.39 1.41
N ARG A 864 -37.96 -13.28 2.58
CA ARG A 864 -38.99 -14.20 3.05
C ARG A 864 -40.22 -14.09 2.16
N ARG A 865 -40.76 -15.23 1.67
CA ARG A 865 -42.08 -15.23 1.02
C ARG A 865 -43.15 -15.19 2.11
N LEU A 866 -44.01 -14.18 2.06
CA LEU A 866 -45.02 -13.91 3.09
C LEU A 866 -46.34 -14.65 2.84
N ALA A 867 -46.62 -15.07 1.60
CA ALA A 867 -47.81 -15.84 1.26
C ALA A 867 -47.44 -17.14 0.55
N ALA A 868 -47.93 -18.26 1.08
CA ALA A 868 -48.05 -19.51 0.34
C ALA A 868 -49.39 -19.48 -0.39
N ALA A 869 -49.37 -19.63 -1.72
CA ALA A 869 -50.52 -19.93 -2.59
C ALA A 869 -51.92 -19.59 -2.04
N GLY A 870 -52.42 -18.40 -2.37
CA GLY A 870 -53.83 -18.03 -2.17
C GLY A 870 -54.22 -16.89 -3.13
N GLU A 871 -54.84 -17.26 -4.25
CA GLU A 871 -55.77 -16.47 -5.10
C GLU A 871 -55.55 -14.97 -5.41
N ASP A 872 -54.34 -14.41 -5.33
CA ASP A 872 -54.15 -13.03 -5.78
C ASP A 872 -53.92 -12.91 -7.29
N LYS A 873 -54.87 -12.25 -7.96
CA LYS A 873 -54.92 -11.91 -9.39
C LYS A 873 -53.77 -11.04 -9.89
N THR A 874 -52.78 -10.73 -9.05
CA THR A 874 -51.56 -10.01 -9.39
C THR A 874 -50.43 -11.03 -9.52
N GLY A 875 -50.03 -11.37 -10.75
CA GLY A 875 -49.07 -12.45 -11.05
C GLY A 875 -47.62 -12.29 -10.54
N ALA A 876 -47.36 -11.55 -9.45
CA ALA A 876 -46.05 -11.39 -8.83
C ALA A 876 -46.08 -11.82 -7.35
N ALA A 877 -45.14 -12.68 -6.93
CA ALA A 877 -45.04 -13.17 -5.56
C ALA A 877 -44.68 -12.04 -4.57
N ILE A 878 -45.41 -11.93 -3.46
CA ILE A 878 -45.13 -10.96 -2.39
C ILE A 878 -43.85 -11.37 -1.64
N THR A 879 -42.80 -10.57 -1.79
CA THR A 879 -41.52 -10.74 -1.07
C THR A 879 -41.45 -9.80 0.12
N GLY A 880 -41.17 -10.35 1.30
CA GLY A 880 -40.84 -9.59 2.51
C GLY A 880 -39.33 -9.27 2.61
N ASP A 881 -38.91 -8.91 3.81
CA ASP A 881 -37.53 -8.50 4.11
C ASP A 881 -36.54 -9.67 4.08
N PHE A 882 -35.26 -9.31 4.03
CA PHE A 882 -34.15 -10.26 4.11
C PHE A 882 -34.04 -10.85 5.52
N GLN A 883 -34.24 -12.16 5.62
CA GLN A 883 -34.07 -12.92 6.86
C GLN A 883 -32.90 -13.90 6.73
N ARG A 884 -32.22 -14.16 7.84
CA ARG A 884 -31.14 -15.15 7.91
C ARG A 884 -31.71 -16.54 7.66
N GLY A 885 -30.97 -17.34 6.90
CA GLY A 885 -31.25 -18.75 6.66
C GLY A 885 -29.99 -19.48 6.22
N ARG A 886 -30.13 -20.78 5.99
CA ARG A 886 -29.09 -21.62 5.41
C ARG A 886 -29.59 -22.30 4.16
N ILE A 887 -28.71 -22.51 3.19
CA ILE A 887 -29.06 -23.28 2.00
C ILE A 887 -29.21 -24.75 2.41
N VAL A 888 -30.37 -25.33 2.12
CA VAL A 888 -30.60 -26.78 2.24
C VAL A 888 -30.11 -27.46 0.98
N GLN A 889 -30.49 -26.90 -0.17
CA GLN A 889 -30.14 -27.46 -1.47
C GLN A 889 -30.10 -26.37 -2.54
N TYR A 890 -29.15 -26.53 -3.46
CA TYR A 890 -29.08 -25.71 -4.66
C TYR A 890 -28.69 -26.57 -5.87
N TYR A 891 -29.60 -26.68 -6.83
CA TYR A 891 -29.33 -27.39 -8.07
C TYR A 891 -28.65 -26.44 -9.07
N ARG A 892 -27.38 -26.75 -9.40
CA ARG A 892 -26.60 -25.96 -10.37
C ARG A 892 -27.03 -26.24 -11.81
N GLN A 893 -27.36 -27.50 -12.09
CA GLN A 893 -27.73 -28.00 -13.41
C GLN A 893 -29.02 -27.30 -13.91
N PRO A 894 -29.00 -26.62 -15.07
CA PRO A 894 -30.15 -25.83 -15.56
C PRO A 894 -31.45 -26.63 -15.69
N PHE A 895 -31.37 -27.94 -15.99
CA PHE A 895 -32.56 -28.78 -16.17
C PHE A 895 -33.22 -29.20 -14.84
N PHE A 896 -32.49 -29.19 -13.71
CA PHE A 896 -33.07 -29.34 -12.38
C PHE A 896 -33.49 -28.01 -11.76
N ASN A 897 -33.08 -26.87 -12.36
CA ASN A 897 -33.35 -25.54 -11.84
C ASN A 897 -33.51 -24.53 -13.00
N PRO A 898 -34.65 -24.56 -13.71
CA PRO A 898 -34.92 -23.66 -14.84
C PRO A 898 -35.08 -22.21 -14.36
N ASP A 899 -35.01 -21.26 -15.30
CA ASP A 899 -35.20 -19.84 -14.96
C ASP A 899 -36.68 -19.52 -14.62
N PRO A 900 -36.94 -18.69 -13.58
CA PRO A 900 -35.96 -18.11 -12.66
C PRO A 900 -35.43 -19.15 -11.67
N ARG A 901 -34.09 -19.23 -11.54
CA ARG A 901 -33.43 -20.18 -10.63
C ARG A 901 -33.91 -20.04 -9.18
N LEU A 902 -34.14 -21.16 -8.53
CA LEU A 902 -34.57 -21.27 -7.13
C LEU A 902 -33.45 -21.81 -6.24
N VAL A 903 -33.51 -21.43 -4.96
CA VAL A 903 -32.64 -21.90 -3.88
C VAL A 903 -33.55 -22.36 -2.74
N THR A 904 -33.36 -23.58 -2.26
CA THR A 904 -34.10 -24.09 -1.10
C THR A 904 -33.40 -23.62 0.16
N VAL A 905 -34.02 -22.72 0.92
CA VAL A 905 -33.46 -22.07 2.10
C VAL A 905 -34.28 -22.45 3.35
N ALA A 906 -33.60 -22.85 4.42
CA ALA A 906 -34.19 -22.99 5.74
C ALA A 906 -33.97 -21.69 6.53
N PHE A 907 -35.04 -20.97 6.84
CA PHE A 907 -34.97 -19.73 7.61
C PHE A 907 -34.66 -20.00 9.08
N TYR A 908 -33.77 -19.19 9.66
CA TYR A 908 -33.28 -19.42 11.02
C TYR A 908 -34.32 -19.05 12.09
N ALA A 909 -35.21 -18.10 11.82
CA ALA A 909 -36.18 -17.59 12.80
C ALA A 909 -37.22 -18.63 13.23
N ASP A 910 -37.73 -19.43 12.29
CA ASP A 910 -38.82 -20.40 12.50
C ASP A 910 -38.47 -21.82 12.02
N GLY A 911 -37.31 -22.01 11.37
CA GLY A 911 -36.89 -23.30 10.81
C GLY A 911 -37.60 -23.68 9.50
N VAL A 912 -38.43 -22.81 8.92
CA VAL A 912 -39.24 -23.12 7.74
C VAL A 912 -38.36 -23.19 6.49
N VAL A 913 -38.54 -24.25 5.71
CA VAL A 913 -37.84 -24.47 4.43
C VAL A 913 -38.71 -23.94 3.29
N GLN A 914 -38.16 -23.05 2.46
CA GLN A 914 -38.86 -22.48 1.31
C GLN A 914 -37.94 -22.40 0.08
N GLU A 915 -38.53 -22.51 -1.10
CA GLU A 915 -37.85 -22.18 -2.34
C GLU A 915 -37.93 -20.67 -2.60
N VAL A 916 -36.77 -20.05 -2.72
CA VAL A 916 -36.61 -18.61 -2.93
C VAL A 916 -35.89 -18.36 -4.26
N PRO A 917 -36.34 -17.40 -5.10
CA PRO A 917 -35.61 -17.04 -6.31
C PRO A 917 -34.18 -16.58 -5.99
N LEU A 918 -33.21 -16.97 -6.81
CA LEU A 918 -31.80 -16.62 -6.62
C LEU A 918 -31.57 -15.11 -6.51
N ALA A 919 -32.31 -14.29 -7.29
CA ALA A 919 -32.25 -12.83 -7.23
C ALA A 919 -32.66 -12.25 -5.85
N ASN A 920 -33.37 -13.03 -5.04
CA ASN A 920 -33.83 -12.68 -3.69
C ASN A 920 -32.93 -13.26 -2.59
N VAL A 921 -31.76 -13.80 -2.93
CA VAL A 921 -30.78 -14.35 -2.00
C VAL A 921 -29.54 -13.48 -1.99
N MET A 922 -29.01 -13.22 -0.79
CA MET A 922 -27.74 -12.56 -0.56
C MET A 922 -26.78 -13.54 0.12
N ILE A 923 -25.53 -13.50 -0.31
CA ILE A 923 -24.41 -14.18 0.32
C ILE A 923 -23.53 -13.13 1.02
N TRP A 924 -22.71 -13.58 1.97
CA TRP A 924 -21.64 -12.76 2.49
C TRP A 924 -20.44 -12.84 1.54
N GLN A 925 -20.14 -11.76 0.82
CA GLN A 925 -18.97 -11.69 -0.05
C GLN A 925 -17.71 -11.46 0.79
N ARG A 926 -16.63 -12.16 0.48
CA ARG A 926 -15.30 -12.04 1.08
C ARG A 926 -14.39 -11.04 0.36
N ARG A 927 -14.77 -10.70 -0.86
CA ARG A 927 -14.00 -9.86 -1.78
C ARG A 927 -14.93 -9.33 -2.86
N TYR A 928 -14.46 -8.31 -3.57
CA TYR A 928 -15.20 -7.73 -4.69
C TYR A 928 -15.32 -8.67 -5.90
N HIS A 929 -14.23 -9.33 -6.32
CA HIS A 929 -14.20 -10.17 -7.54
C HIS A 929 -14.51 -11.66 -7.30
N GLY A 930 -15.29 -12.27 -8.21
CA GLY A 930 -15.58 -13.72 -8.22
C GLY A 930 -14.57 -14.56 -9.03
N PRO A 931 -14.91 -15.80 -9.42
CA PRO A 931 -16.27 -16.38 -9.44
C PRO A 931 -16.82 -16.72 -8.06
N GLU A 932 -16.01 -17.27 -7.16
CA GLU A 932 -16.44 -17.70 -5.82
C GLU A 932 -16.13 -16.63 -4.76
N ARG A 933 -17.11 -15.76 -4.48
CA ARG A 933 -16.94 -14.69 -3.48
C ARG A 933 -17.20 -15.13 -2.05
N THR A 934 -17.74 -16.31 -1.80
CA THR A 934 -18.07 -16.82 -0.45
C THR A 934 -16.87 -17.39 0.29
N VAL A 935 -15.89 -17.90 -0.43
CA VAL A 935 -14.70 -18.58 0.12
C VAL A 935 -13.53 -17.61 0.26
N GLY A 936 -12.81 -17.74 1.38
CA GLY A 936 -11.58 -16.99 1.65
C GLY A 936 -10.45 -17.32 0.66
N ASP A 937 -9.43 -16.46 0.60
CA ASP A 937 -8.17 -16.84 -0.06
C ASP A 937 -7.29 -17.64 0.90
N GLU A 938 -6.74 -18.73 0.40
CA GLU A 938 -5.87 -19.61 1.17
C GLU A 938 -4.41 -19.45 0.72
N SER A 939 -3.55 -19.11 1.68
CA SER A 939 -2.10 -19.15 1.50
C SER A 939 -1.61 -20.59 1.42
N ARG A 940 -0.49 -20.77 0.71
CA ARG A 940 0.15 -22.05 0.47
C ARG A 940 1.59 -22.00 0.98
N ARG A 941 2.11 -23.16 1.43
CA ARG A 941 3.47 -23.26 1.95
C ARG A 941 4.49 -22.82 0.89
N TYR A 942 5.40 -21.94 1.28
CA TYR A 942 6.50 -21.51 0.43
C TYR A 942 7.53 -22.63 0.27
N ASN A 943 7.94 -22.86 -0.99
CA ASN A 943 8.91 -23.89 -1.36
C ASN A 943 10.22 -23.24 -1.83
N PRO A 944 11.33 -23.32 -1.05
CA PRO A 944 12.61 -22.69 -1.41
C PRO A 944 13.20 -23.20 -2.74
N ALA A 945 12.99 -24.47 -3.04
CA ALA A 945 13.46 -25.13 -4.26
C ALA A 945 12.31 -25.36 -5.25
N GLY A 946 11.66 -24.29 -5.71
CA GLY A 946 10.44 -24.35 -6.54
C GLY A 946 10.50 -25.25 -7.80
N LEU A 947 11.67 -25.51 -8.38
CA LEU A 947 11.81 -26.42 -9.54
C LEU A 947 11.96 -27.90 -9.15
N ARG A 948 12.45 -28.22 -7.96
CA ARG A 948 12.66 -29.60 -7.48
C ARG A 948 11.46 -30.05 -6.66
N ARG A 949 10.32 -30.14 -7.33
CA ARG A 949 9.06 -30.63 -6.78
C ARG A 949 8.58 -31.80 -7.62
N TYR A 950 7.86 -32.70 -6.98
CA TYR A 950 7.51 -33.99 -7.56
C TYR A 950 6.02 -34.27 -7.41
N ILE A 951 5.47 -34.95 -8.41
CA ILE A 951 4.08 -35.41 -8.41
C ILE A 951 4.07 -36.88 -8.81
N ASP A 952 3.37 -37.69 -8.02
CA ASP A 952 3.03 -39.04 -8.42
C ASP A 952 1.97 -38.97 -9.53
N VAL A 953 2.36 -39.34 -10.75
CA VAL A 953 1.44 -39.28 -11.90
C VAL A 953 0.35 -40.36 -11.82
N ALA A 954 0.63 -41.47 -11.13
CA ALA A 954 -0.33 -42.55 -10.97
C ALA A 954 -1.37 -42.25 -9.87
N ASP A 955 -1.01 -41.42 -8.90
CA ASP A 955 -1.90 -40.95 -7.83
C ASP A 955 -1.57 -39.51 -7.40
N PRO A 956 -1.94 -38.50 -8.20
CA PRO A 956 -1.55 -37.11 -7.96
C PRO A 956 -2.15 -36.53 -6.68
N ASN A 957 -3.31 -37.04 -6.26
CA ASN A 957 -3.99 -36.58 -5.03
C ASN A 957 -3.67 -37.47 -3.83
N ASN A 958 -2.75 -38.43 -3.99
CA ASN A 958 -2.31 -39.33 -2.92
C ASN A 958 -3.47 -40.04 -2.20
N LYS A 959 -4.46 -40.53 -2.96
CA LYS A 959 -5.64 -41.23 -2.42
C LYS A 959 -5.33 -42.65 -1.93
N LYS A 960 -4.24 -43.27 -2.41
CA LYS A 960 -3.76 -44.61 -2.03
C LYS A 960 -2.80 -44.51 -0.84
N LEU A 961 -3.26 -43.92 0.25
CA LEU A 961 -2.56 -43.94 1.53
C LEU A 961 -2.89 -45.23 2.27
N SER A 962 -1.87 -45.95 2.74
CA SER A 962 -2.07 -47.00 3.74
C SER A 962 -2.16 -46.32 5.12
N PRO A 963 -3.15 -46.65 5.95
CA PRO A 963 -3.26 -46.23 7.35
C PRO A 963 -1.95 -46.33 8.13
N SER A 964 -1.16 -47.39 7.93
CA SER A 964 0.15 -47.60 8.57
C SER A 964 1.24 -46.56 8.20
N SER A 965 1.02 -45.77 7.14
CA SER A 965 1.92 -44.67 6.73
C SER A 965 1.52 -43.30 7.27
N SER A 966 0.38 -43.21 7.98
CA SER A 966 0.00 -42.03 8.75
C SER A 966 0.82 -41.97 10.03
N ALA A 967 1.50 -40.84 10.27
CA ALA A 967 2.27 -40.64 11.49
C ALA A 967 1.31 -40.59 12.69
N GLY A 968 1.16 -41.71 13.40
CA GLY A 968 0.32 -41.79 14.60
C GLY A 968 -0.52 -43.06 14.75
N ALA A 969 -0.54 -43.96 13.77
CA ALA A 969 -1.24 -45.24 13.91
C ALA A 969 -0.53 -46.16 14.93
N GLY A 970 -0.95 -46.10 16.19
CA GLY A 970 -0.68 -47.17 17.14
C GLY A 970 -1.33 -48.46 16.65
N ALA A 971 -0.74 -49.62 16.99
CA ALA A 971 -1.10 -50.96 16.49
C ALA A 971 -2.58 -51.43 16.69
N ASN A 972 -3.44 -50.57 17.24
CA ASN A 972 -4.87 -50.79 17.48
C ASN A 972 -5.76 -49.65 16.92
N GLY A 973 -5.25 -48.79 16.04
CA GLY A 973 -6.01 -47.65 15.50
C GLY A 973 -7.16 -48.10 14.59
N ALA A 974 -8.33 -47.47 14.73
CA ALA A 974 -9.52 -47.76 13.92
C ALA A 974 -9.34 -47.49 12.41
N GLY A 975 -8.23 -46.85 12.01
CA GLY A 975 -7.86 -46.61 10.62
C GLY A 975 -7.10 -47.77 9.97
N ASP A 976 -6.37 -48.59 10.75
CA ASP A 976 -5.57 -49.69 10.19
C ASP A 976 -6.48 -50.78 9.65
N HIS A 977 -6.42 -51.01 8.34
CA HIS A 977 -7.21 -52.07 7.74
C HIS A 977 -6.72 -53.40 8.29
N PHE A 978 -7.61 -54.25 8.77
CA PHE A 978 -7.25 -55.54 9.37
C PHE A 978 -6.39 -56.44 8.45
N LEU A 979 -6.43 -56.19 7.13
CA LEU A 979 -5.62 -56.87 6.12
C LEU A 979 -4.15 -56.40 6.02
N GLU A 980 -3.79 -55.26 6.60
CA GLU A 980 -2.39 -54.78 6.60
C GLU A 980 -1.44 -55.78 7.28
N LYS A 981 -1.95 -56.56 8.25
CA LYS A 981 -1.22 -57.67 8.89
C LYS A 981 -0.72 -58.72 7.89
N TYR A 982 -1.39 -58.85 6.74
CA TYR A 982 -1.07 -59.80 5.68
C TYR A 982 -0.39 -59.15 4.48
N GLU A 983 -0.15 -57.83 4.49
CA GLU A 983 0.66 -57.21 3.46
C GLU A 983 2.09 -57.77 3.53
N GLY A 984 2.62 -58.16 2.36
CA GLY A 984 3.96 -58.71 2.28
C GLY A 984 4.98 -57.69 2.79
N ARG A 985 5.84 -58.10 3.74
CA ARG A 985 6.99 -57.27 4.16
C ARG A 985 7.80 -56.89 2.93
N LEU A 986 8.18 -55.62 2.82
CA LEU A 986 8.96 -55.03 1.71
C LEU A 986 10.42 -55.54 1.66
N THR A 987 10.65 -56.86 1.61
CA THR A 987 11.99 -57.46 1.62
C THR A 987 12.68 -57.40 0.25
N ASN A 988 11.93 -57.21 -0.85
CA ASN A 988 12.45 -57.00 -2.21
C ASN A 988 11.82 -55.74 -2.86
N SER A 989 12.19 -54.55 -2.40
CA SER A 989 11.58 -53.26 -2.81
C SER A 989 12.16 -52.62 -4.10
N VAL A 990 12.98 -53.35 -4.87
CA VAL A 990 13.61 -52.84 -6.12
C VAL A 990 12.59 -52.33 -7.15
N ALA A 991 11.33 -52.79 -7.06
CA ALA A 991 10.22 -52.40 -7.93
C ALA A 991 9.14 -51.54 -7.25
N ALA A 992 9.48 -50.72 -6.24
CA ALA A 992 8.51 -49.82 -5.60
C ALA A 992 7.88 -48.85 -6.64
N SER A 993 6.61 -49.08 -6.96
CA SER A 993 5.88 -48.43 -8.06
C SER A 993 5.73 -46.92 -7.89
N ARG A 994 5.57 -46.45 -6.64
CA ARG A 994 5.44 -45.03 -6.29
C ARG A 994 6.64 -44.22 -6.77
N TYR A 995 7.86 -44.62 -6.41
CA TYR A 995 9.07 -43.89 -6.82
C TYR A 995 9.33 -43.92 -8.33
N ARG A 996 8.83 -44.93 -9.06
CA ARG A 996 8.96 -45.02 -10.52
C ARG A 996 7.96 -44.15 -11.28
N THR A 997 6.81 -43.84 -10.66
CA THR A 997 5.71 -43.07 -11.26
C THR A 997 5.75 -41.59 -10.89
N THR A 998 6.44 -41.27 -9.79
CA THR A 998 6.78 -39.89 -9.40
C THR A 998 7.66 -39.21 -10.43
N LYS A 999 7.16 -38.11 -11.01
CA LYS A 999 7.91 -37.26 -11.94
C LYS A 999 8.23 -35.91 -11.32
N GLN A 1000 9.30 -35.29 -11.81
CA GLN A 1000 9.55 -33.88 -11.50
C GLN A 1000 8.54 -33.01 -12.26
N ILE A 1001 8.07 -31.91 -11.65
CA ILE A 1001 7.08 -31.01 -12.29
C ILE A 1001 7.53 -30.47 -13.66
N THR A 1002 8.84 -30.40 -13.90
CA THR A 1002 9.41 -29.93 -15.17
C THR A 1002 9.18 -30.88 -16.34
N GLU A 1003 8.84 -32.13 -16.07
CA GLU A 1003 8.60 -33.17 -17.08
C GLU A 1003 7.12 -33.31 -17.46
N ILE A 1004 6.22 -32.62 -16.74
CA ILE A 1004 4.76 -32.74 -16.94
C ILE A 1004 4.33 -32.04 -18.23
N ASP A 1005 4.86 -30.84 -18.50
CA ASP A 1005 4.56 -30.01 -19.67
C ASP A 1005 5.83 -29.60 -20.44
N GLN A 1006 5.67 -29.19 -21.70
CA GLN A 1006 6.75 -28.62 -22.53
C GLN A 1006 6.34 -27.23 -23.02
N TRP A 1007 7.30 -26.30 -23.08
CA TRP A 1007 7.07 -24.97 -23.65
C TRP A 1007 7.30 -24.97 -25.16
N ASN A 1008 6.23 -24.77 -25.93
CA ASN A 1008 6.24 -24.89 -27.38
C ASN A 1008 6.09 -23.53 -28.07
N ARG A 1009 6.22 -23.52 -29.41
CA ARG A 1009 6.01 -22.32 -30.23
C ARG A 1009 4.63 -21.65 -30.02
N PHE A 1010 3.62 -22.46 -29.68
CA PHE A 1010 2.26 -21.99 -29.42
C PHE A 1010 2.14 -21.23 -28.10
N ASP A 1011 2.99 -21.53 -27.12
CA ASP A 1011 3.04 -20.79 -25.86
C ASP A 1011 3.75 -19.45 -26.06
N THR A 1012 4.82 -19.42 -26.86
CA THR A 1012 5.52 -18.19 -27.24
C THR A 1012 4.64 -17.23 -28.05
N SER A 1013 3.78 -17.76 -28.93
CA SER A 1013 2.84 -16.96 -29.76
C SER A 1013 1.45 -16.80 -29.13
N ARG A 1014 1.28 -17.23 -27.87
CA ARG A 1014 -0.02 -17.20 -27.19
C ARG A 1014 -0.53 -15.77 -27.05
N ALA A 1015 -1.78 -15.57 -27.41
CA ALA A 1015 -2.49 -14.33 -27.18
C ALA A 1015 -2.88 -14.16 -25.71
N ASP A 1016 -3.01 -12.92 -25.25
CA ASP A 1016 -3.38 -12.62 -23.88
C ASP A 1016 -4.85 -13.02 -23.61
N ASN A 1017 -5.14 -13.47 -22.39
CA ASN A 1017 -6.49 -13.81 -21.95
C ASN A 1017 -7.32 -12.57 -21.57
N HIS A 1018 -6.65 -11.44 -21.32
CA HIS A 1018 -7.23 -10.14 -21.06
C HIS A 1018 -7.12 -9.25 -22.30
N ARG A 1019 -7.84 -8.11 -22.30
CA ARG A 1019 -7.68 -7.10 -23.35
C ARG A 1019 -6.46 -6.23 -23.01
N PRO A 1020 -5.37 -6.25 -23.79
CA PRO A 1020 -4.19 -5.44 -23.49
C PRO A 1020 -4.50 -3.95 -23.60
N LEU A 1021 -3.83 -3.13 -22.80
CA LEU A 1021 -3.95 -1.67 -22.90
C LEU A 1021 -3.40 -1.18 -24.25
N SER A 1022 -2.15 -1.53 -24.54
CA SER A 1022 -1.47 -1.28 -25.80
C SER A 1022 -0.48 -2.41 -26.10
N ILE A 1023 -0.31 -2.76 -27.37
CA ILE A 1023 0.67 -3.76 -27.83
C ILE A 1023 1.85 -3.14 -28.57
N SER A 1024 1.97 -1.80 -28.59
CA SER A 1024 3.04 -1.10 -29.31
C SER A 1024 4.45 -1.47 -28.85
N HIS A 1025 4.58 -1.99 -27.62
CA HIS A 1025 5.82 -2.50 -27.06
C HIS A 1025 6.17 -3.95 -27.51
N ARG A 1026 5.22 -4.71 -28.06
CA ARG A 1026 5.37 -6.12 -28.48
C ARG A 1026 6.05 -6.21 -29.85
N ARG A 1027 7.35 -6.51 -29.87
CA ARG A 1027 8.15 -6.67 -31.09
C ARG A 1027 7.90 -7.98 -31.83
N ASP A 1028 7.21 -8.90 -31.19
CA ASP A 1028 6.77 -10.22 -31.65
C ASP A 1028 5.42 -10.18 -32.39
N TYR A 1029 4.70 -9.04 -32.33
CA TYR A 1029 3.43 -8.83 -33.04
C TYR A 1029 3.57 -9.12 -34.53
N VAL A 1030 2.68 -9.98 -35.06
CA VAL A 1030 2.64 -10.53 -36.43
C VAL A 1030 3.89 -11.35 -36.81
N ARG A 1031 5.10 -10.82 -36.59
CA ARG A 1031 6.37 -11.40 -37.04
C ARG A 1031 6.69 -12.74 -36.39
N GLN A 1032 6.41 -12.90 -35.09
CA GLN A 1032 6.64 -14.15 -34.36
C GLN A 1032 5.33 -14.87 -34.01
N GLY A 1033 4.22 -14.45 -34.64
CA GLY A 1033 2.93 -15.10 -34.52
C GLY A 1033 2.08 -14.65 -33.34
N TYR A 1034 2.50 -13.66 -32.53
CA TYR A 1034 1.60 -13.04 -31.55
C TYR A 1034 0.55 -12.21 -32.29
N LEU A 1035 -0.71 -12.62 -32.16
CA LEU A 1035 -1.89 -11.92 -32.66
C LEU A 1035 -2.84 -11.71 -31.47
N PRO A 1036 -3.23 -10.45 -31.15
CA PRO A 1036 -4.09 -10.19 -30.01
C PRO A 1036 -5.46 -10.85 -30.23
N ARG A 1037 -5.92 -11.65 -29.27
CA ARG A 1037 -7.27 -12.23 -29.28
C ARG A 1037 -8.35 -11.17 -29.11
N TYR A 1038 -8.05 -10.16 -28.28
CA TYR A 1038 -8.91 -9.02 -28.03
C TYR A 1038 -8.21 -7.76 -28.56
N THR A 1039 -8.91 -6.97 -29.37
CA THR A 1039 -8.41 -5.67 -29.85
C THR A 1039 -7.95 -4.81 -28.68
N PRO A 1040 -6.71 -4.30 -28.68
CA PRO A 1040 -6.18 -3.47 -27.60
C PRO A 1040 -7.05 -2.24 -27.33
N TRP A 1041 -7.10 -1.79 -26.08
CA TRP A 1041 -7.89 -0.61 -25.70
C TRP A 1041 -7.48 0.64 -26.46
N GLU A 1042 -6.17 0.87 -26.65
CA GLU A 1042 -5.64 1.98 -27.44
C GLU A 1042 -6.25 2.02 -28.85
N TRP A 1043 -6.36 0.86 -29.52
CA TRP A 1043 -6.87 0.80 -30.89
C TRP A 1043 -8.38 0.99 -30.95
N ILE A 1044 -9.12 0.51 -29.95
CA ILE A 1044 -10.55 0.80 -29.82
C ILE A 1044 -10.74 2.31 -29.67
N ALA A 1045 -9.96 2.96 -28.81
CA ALA A 1045 -10.03 4.40 -28.60
C ALA A 1045 -9.71 5.19 -29.87
N ILE A 1046 -8.69 4.78 -30.64
CA ILE A 1046 -8.35 5.43 -31.92
C ILE A 1046 -9.49 5.26 -32.94
N GLN A 1047 -10.04 4.05 -33.09
CA GLN A 1047 -11.11 3.78 -34.06
C GLN A 1047 -12.43 4.48 -33.67
N GLU A 1048 -12.77 4.49 -32.38
CA GLU A 1048 -13.96 5.16 -31.86
C GLU A 1048 -13.84 6.69 -31.96
N ALA A 1049 -12.65 7.25 -31.72
CA ALA A 1049 -12.41 8.69 -31.80
C ALA A 1049 -12.36 9.23 -33.24
N ASP A 1050 -12.10 8.38 -34.24
CA ASP A 1050 -12.02 8.77 -35.64
C ASP A 1050 -13.40 9.11 -36.24
N GLN A 1051 -14.45 8.40 -35.83
CA GLN A 1051 -15.79 8.53 -36.40
C GLN A 1051 -16.68 9.50 -35.59
N PRO A 1052 -17.44 10.41 -36.24
CA PRO A 1052 -18.37 11.29 -35.52
C PRO A 1052 -19.61 10.54 -35.02
N ILE A 1053 -20.14 10.94 -33.87
CA ILE A 1053 -21.43 10.44 -33.36
C ILE A 1053 -22.57 11.14 -34.09
N ILE A 1054 -23.48 10.37 -34.70
CA ILE A 1054 -24.70 10.90 -35.33
C ILE A 1054 -25.63 11.41 -34.24
N HIS A 1055 -25.88 12.72 -34.18
CA HIS A 1055 -26.69 13.34 -33.13
C HIS A 1055 -28.08 12.70 -32.92
N GLU A 1056 -28.75 12.22 -33.97
CA GLU A 1056 -30.07 11.58 -33.89
C GLU A 1056 -30.07 10.29 -33.03
N THR A 1057 -28.94 9.60 -32.88
CA THR A 1057 -28.87 8.35 -32.08
C THR A 1057 -28.91 8.58 -30.58
N MET A 1058 -28.71 9.83 -30.11
CA MET A 1058 -28.84 10.18 -28.70
C MET A 1058 -30.29 10.05 -28.18
N ARG A 1059 -31.29 10.08 -29.08
CA ARG A 1059 -32.73 9.88 -28.82
C ARG A 1059 -33.24 10.60 -27.56
N THR A 1060 -33.27 11.93 -27.62
CA THR A 1060 -33.70 12.81 -26.52
C THR A 1060 -35.13 13.33 -26.73
N ASP A 1061 -36.12 12.43 -26.73
CA ASP A 1061 -37.53 12.80 -26.89
C ASP A 1061 -38.17 13.19 -25.54
N ASN A 1062 -37.97 14.44 -25.08
CA ASN A 1062 -38.48 14.94 -23.79
C ASN A 1062 -39.80 15.73 -23.87
N ILE A 1063 -40.25 16.13 -25.06
CA ILE A 1063 -41.52 16.87 -25.26
C ILE A 1063 -42.66 15.90 -25.64
N GLY A 1064 -42.39 14.95 -26.54
CA GLY A 1064 -43.38 14.07 -27.15
C GLY A 1064 -43.49 14.25 -28.66
N ALA A 1065 -44.24 13.36 -29.33
CA ALA A 1065 -44.41 13.40 -30.78
C ALA A 1065 -45.17 14.65 -31.23
N SER A 1066 -44.63 15.42 -32.16
CA SER A 1066 -45.36 16.53 -32.78
C SER A 1066 -46.35 15.99 -33.81
N TYR A 1067 -47.59 15.78 -33.38
CA TYR A 1067 -48.66 15.20 -34.20
C TYR A 1067 -49.02 16.04 -35.43
N PHE A 1068 -49.06 17.37 -35.30
CA PHE A 1068 -49.54 18.26 -36.36
C PHE A 1068 -48.44 18.80 -37.27
N PHE A 1069 -47.30 19.20 -36.71
CA PHE A 1069 -46.28 19.96 -37.45
C PHE A 1069 -45.18 19.06 -38.04
N SER A 1070 -44.76 17.99 -37.34
CA SER A 1070 -43.65 17.15 -37.79
C SER A 1070 -43.87 16.55 -39.19
N LEU A 1071 -45.07 16.03 -39.45
CA LEU A 1071 -45.42 15.44 -40.74
C LEU A 1071 -45.65 16.50 -41.83
N ASN A 1072 -46.04 17.72 -41.45
CA ASN A 1072 -46.37 18.84 -42.35
C ASN A 1072 -45.25 19.90 -42.47
N ARG A 1073 -44.03 19.59 -42.05
CA ARG A 1073 -42.88 20.50 -42.11
C ARG A 1073 -42.46 20.85 -43.55
N SER A 1074 -41.61 21.86 -43.69
CA SER A 1074 -41.12 22.39 -44.97
C SER A 1074 -40.71 21.30 -45.99
N TRP A 1075 -41.10 21.48 -47.25
CA TRP A 1075 -40.99 20.51 -48.35
C TRP A 1075 -39.57 19.96 -48.58
N ARG A 1076 -38.52 20.74 -48.26
CA ARG A 1076 -37.12 20.30 -48.39
C ARG A 1076 -36.82 19.11 -47.49
N TYR A 1077 -37.31 19.17 -46.25
CA TYR A 1077 -37.04 18.19 -45.20
C TYR A 1077 -38.28 17.34 -44.85
N LYS A 1078 -39.41 17.51 -45.55
CA LYS A 1078 -40.71 16.88 -45.22
C LYS A 1078 -40.61 15.38 -45.00
N ALA A 1079 -41.52 14.84 -44.17
CA ALA A 1079 -41.71 13.41 -44.09
C ALA A 1079 -42.19 12.93 -45.46
N ARG A 1080 -41.36 12.17 -46.17
CA ARG A 1080 -41.71 11.69 -47.51
C ARG A 1080 -42.51 10.40 -47.38
N PRO A 1081 -43.76 10.36 -47.86
CA PRO A 1081 -44.45 9.09 -47.95
C PRO A 1081 -43.74 8.16 -48.92
N HIS A 1082 -43.79 6.86 -48.62
CA HIS A 1082 -43.11 5.81 -49.37
C HIS A 1082 -43.95 4.53 -49.41
N GLY A 1083 -43.78 3.73 -50.47
CA GLY A 1083 -44.43 2.42 -50.62
C GLY A 1083 -45.78 2.50 -51.31
N TYR A 1084 -46.86 2.20 -50.59
CA TYR A 1084 -48.20 2.13 -51.16
C TYR A 1084 -48.72 3.51 -51.59
N LEU A 1085 -49.49 3.55 -52.69
CA LEU A 1085 -50.12 4.79 -53.18
C LEU A 1085 -50.99 5.47 -52.11
N ARG A 1086 -51.62 4.71 -51.20
CA ARG A 1086 -52.39 5.25 -50.07
C ARG A 1086 -51.58 6.13 -49.11
N ASN A 1087 -50.26 5.94 -49.04
CA ASN A 1087 -49.39 6.74 -48.19
C ASN A 1087 -49.12 8.13 -48.81
N TYR A 1088 -49.29 8.25 -50.13
CA TYR A 1088 -49.08 9.48 -50.91
C TYR A 1088 -50.33 10.35 -51.00
N GLU A 1089 -51.20 10.35 -49.99
CA GLU A 1089 -52.50 11.04 -50.06
C GLU A 1089 -52.39 12.55 -50.39
N ASN A 1090 -51.34 13.21 -49.86
CA ASN A 1090 -51.06 14.62 -50.13
C ASN A 1090 -50.55 14.81 -51.57
N GLU A 1091 -49.58 14.00 -52.00
CA GLU A 1091 -49.06 14.04 -53.37
C GLU A 1091 -50.13 13.69 -54.42
N VAL A 1092 -51.06 12.79 -54.12
CA VAL A 1092 -52.19 12.45 -55.00
C VAL A 1092 -53.14 13.64 -55.14
N ARG A 1093 -53.45 14.35 -54.03
CA ARG A 1093 -54.27 15.56 -54.08
C ARG A 1093 -53.60 16.65 -54.92
N ASP A 1094 -52.31 16.89 -54.69
CA ASP A 1094 -51.52 17.87 -55.44
C ASP A 1094 -51.45 17.52 -56.94
N MET A 1095 -51.22 16.24 -57.26
CA MET A 1095 -51.18 15.75 -58.65
C MET A 1095 -52.53 15.91 -59.34
N LEU A 1096 -53.63 15.55 -58.69
CA LEU A 1096 -54.97 15.69 -59.27
C LEU A 1096 -55.31 17.17 -59.49
N GLN A 1097 -55.01 18.04 -58.52
CA GLN A 1097 -55.19 19.49 -58.66
C GLN A 1097 -54.35 20.06 -59.82
N PHE A 1098 -53.11 19.60 -59.95
CA PHE A 1098 -52.22 20.04 -61.03
C PHE A 1098 -52.70 19.56 -62.41
N VAL A 1099 -53.06 18.28 -62.54
CA VAL A 1099 -53.54 17.71 -63.81
C VAL A 1099 -54.83 18.38 -64.26
N ASP A 1100 -55.77 18.63 -63.34
CA ASP A 1100 -57.01 19.36 -63.64
C ASP A 1100 -56.73 20.79 -64.10
N GLY A 1101 -55.84 21.51 -63.40
CA GLY A 1101 -55.48 22.89 -63.74
C GLY A 1101 -54.73 23.06 -65.08
N VAL A 1102 -54.00 22.05 -65.54
CA VAL A 1102 -53.12 22.13 -66.73
C VAL A 1102 -53.71 21.42 -67.96
N THR A 1103 -54.73 20.57 -67.80
CA THR A 1103 -55.31 19.79 -68.91
C THR A 1103 -56.63 20.40 -69.39
N PRO A 1104 -56.65 21.20 -70.48
CA PRO A 1104 -57.89 21.80 -70.94
C PRO A 1104 -58.86 20.72 -71.40
N TRP A 1105 -60.11 20.78 -70.93
CA TRP A 1105 -61.16 19.84 -71.32
C TRP A 1105 -61.31 19.70 -72.85
N LYS A 1106 -61.06 20.79 -73.61
CA LYS A 1106 -61.08 20.80 -75.08
C LYS A 1106 -60.14 19.76 -75.73
N GLN A 1107 -59.00 19.45 -75.12
CA GLN A 1107 -58.11 18.39 -75.62
C GLN A 1107 -58.54 17.02 -75.10
N ALA A 1108 -58.96 16.91 -73.84
CA ALA A 1108 -59.41 15.66 -73.25
C ALA A 1108 -60.63 15.05 -73.98
N GLN A 1109 -61.53 15.88 -74.53
CA GLN A 1109 -62.66 15.46 -75.37
C GLN A 1109 -62.28 14.62 -76.60
N LYS A 1110 -61.02 14.66 -77.06
CA LYS A 1110 -60.56 13.89 -78.23
C LYS A 1110 -60.21 12.44 -77.89
N ILE A 1111 -60.00 12.10 -76.62
CA ILE A 1111 -59.65 10.75 -76.19
C ILE A 1111 -60.89 9.85 -76.35
N ARG A 1112 -60.78 8.77 -77.12
CA ARG A 1112 -61.88 7.85 -77.41
C ARG A 1112 -61.76 6.56 -76.63
N THR A 1113 -62.89 6.04 -76.17
CA THR A 1113 -62.94 4.69 -75.60
C THR A 1113 -63.21 3.66 -76.69
N TYR A 1114 -62.79 2.42 -76.47
CA TYR A 1114 -62.87 1.36 -77.49
C TYR A 1114 -64.30 1.10 -78.00
N TRP A 1115 -65.32 1.20 -77.15
CA TRP A 1115 -66.71 0.96 -77.56
C TRP A 1115 -67.27 2.10 -78.44
N GLU A 1116 -66.87 3.35 -78.18
CA GLU A 1116 -67.25 4.52 -79.00
C GLU A 1116 -66.69 4.42 -80.42
N VAL A 1117 -65.52 3.79 -80.60
CA VAL A 1117 -64.95 3.53 -81.93
C VAL A 1117 -65.61 2.31 -82.58
N ARG A 1118 -65.78 1.23 -81.80
CA ARG A 1118 -66.32 -0.05 -82.29
C ARG A 1118 -67.79 -0.02 -82.65
N GLN A 1119 -68.56 0.99 -82.22
CA GLN A 1119 -69.97 1.14 -82.61
C GLN A 1119 -70.18 1.21 -84.15
N HIS A 1120 -69.12 1.51 -84.90
CA HIS A 1120 -69.14 1.56 -86.36
C HIS A 1120 -68.75 0.22 -87.03
N HIS A 1121 -68.36 -0.80 -86.27
CA HIS A 1121 -68.12 -2.15 -86.80
C HIS A 1121 -69.46 -2.80 -87.22
N PRO A 1122 -69.54 -3.55 -88.33
CA PRO A 1122 -70.80 -4.11 -88.86
C PRO A 1122 -71.50 -5.10 -87.93
N MET A 1123 -70.78 -5.67 -86.97
CA MET A 1123 -71.33 -6.49 -85.90
C MET A 1123 -70.64 -6.07 -84.59
N PRO A 1124 -71.07 -4.98 -83.94
CA PRO A 1124 -70.35 -4.39 -82.82
C PRO A 1124 -70.71 -5.04 -81.49
N GLN A 1125 -71.87 -5.71 -81.43
CA GLN A 1125 -72.39 -6.36 -80.24
C GLN A 1125 -72.71 -7.81 -80.56
N PHE A 1126 -72.08 -8.70 -79.83
CA PHE A 1126 -72.45 -10.11 -79.74
C PHE A 1126 -72.03 -10.61 -78.37
N ASN A 1127 -72.75 -11.57 -77.83
CA ASN A 1127 -72.39 -12.16 -76.55
C ASN A 1127 -71.27 -13.16 -76.78
N ARG A 1128 -70.20 -13.00 -76.02
CA ARG A 1128 -69.14 -13.98 -75.93
C ARG A 1128 -69.66 -15.27 -75.26
N PRO A 1129 -68.99 -16.42 -75.47
CA PRO A 1129 -69.52 -17.72 -75.07
C PRO A 1129 -69.73 -17.92 -73.56
N GLU A 1130 -69.11 -17.09 -72.70
CA GLU A 1130 -68.98 -17.35 -71.25
C GLU A 1130 -70.30 -17.28 -70.46
N VAL A 1131 -71.30 -16.51 -70.91
CA VAL A 1131 -72.54 -16.31 -70.14
C VAL A 1131 -73.79 -16.31 -71.03
N ALA A 1132 -73.83 -15.38 -71.99
CA ALA A 1132 -75.05 -15.10 -72.75
C ALA A 1132 -74.97 -15.59 -74.20
N MET A 1133 -74.15 -16.63 -74.47
CA MET A 1133 -74.02 -17.21 -75.81
C MET A 1133 -75.36 -17.60 -76.43
N HIS A 1134 -76.21 -18.24 -75.61
CA HIS A 1134 -77.54 -18.71 -76.00
C HIS A 1134 -78.53 -17.55 -76.27
N ARG A 1135 -78.15 -16.31 -75.94
CA ARG A 1135 -78.93 -15.10 -76.26
C ARG A 1135 -78.47 -14.43 -77.56
N ASN A 1136 -77.45 -14.96 -78.23
CA ASN A 1136 -77.12 -14.49 -79.57
C ASN A 1136 -78.29 -14.80 -80.51
N SER A 1137 -78.78 -13.75 -81.16
CA SER A 1137 -79.84 -13.87 -82.15
C SER A 1137 -79.26 -13.72 -83.54
N ALA A 1138 -79.92 -14.33 -84.52
CA ALA A 1138 -79.56 -14.16 -85.93
C ALA A 1138 -79.69 -12.68 -86.38
N GLY A 1139 -80.44 -11.85 -85.67
CA GLY A 1139 -80.54 -10.41 -85.92
C GLY A 1139 -79.26 -9.62 -85.64
N LEU A 1140 -78.28 -10.22 -84.95
CA LEU A 1140 -76.95 -9.64 -84.76
C LEU A 1140 -76.06 -9.84 -85.99
N LEU A 1141 -76.35 -10.85 -86.81
CA LEU A 1141 -75.58 -11.13 -88.02
C LEU A 1141 -75.96 -10.11 -89.11
N PRO A 1142 -75.00 -9.38 -89.69
CA PRO A 1142 -75.28 -8.43 -90.76
C PRO A 1142 -75.47 -9.15 -92.10
N SER A 1143 -76.50 -9.99 -92.20
CA SER A 1143 -76.73 -10.87 -93.35
C SER A 1143 -76.95 -10.14 -94.67
N HIS A 1144 -77.39 -8.89 -94.63
CA HIS A 1144 -77.51 -8.00 -95.78
C HIS A 1144 -76.15 -7.58 -96.38
N MET A 1145 -75.07 -7.68 -95.59
CA MET A 1145 -73.71 -7.32 -96.00
C MET A 1145 -72.97 -8.44 -96.72
N TRP A 1146 -73.52 -9.66 -96.79
CA TRP A 1146 -72.85 -10.77 -97.47
C TRP A 1146 -73.80 -11.56 -98.39
N GLU A 1147 -73.24 -12.22 -99.39
CA GLU A 1147 -73.95 -13.10 -100.31
C GLU A 1147 -73.74 -14.56 -99.91
N MET A 1148 -74.82 -15.34 -99.91
CA MET A 1148 -74.80 -16.74 -99.50
C MET A 1148 -74.96 -17.68 -100.70
N ASP A 1149 -74.25 -18.81 -100.66
CA ASP A 1149 -74.48 -19.91 -101.58
C ASP A 1149 -75.73 -20.69 -101.14
N LYS A 1150 -76.74 -20.72 -102.02
CA LYS A 1150 -78.06 -21.30 -101.74
C LYS A 1150 -78.03 -22.78 -101.45
N LYS A 1151 -77.04 -23.53 -101.98
CA LYS A 1151 -76.95 -24.98 -101.75
C LYS A 1151 -76.25 -25.34 -100.45
N THR A 1152 -75.16 -24.65 -100.10
CA THR A 1152 -74.32 -24.99 -98.94
C THR A 1152 -74.68 -24.20 -97.67
N GLY A 1153 -75.45 -23.12 -97.80
CA GLY A 1153 -75.77 -22.22 -96.70
C GLY A 1153 -74.57 -21.42 -96.18
N LYS A 1154 -73.43 -21.47 -96.89
CA LYS A 1154 -72.19 -20.75 -96.53
C LYS A 1154 -72.12 -19.40 -97.24
N VAL A 1155 -71.42 -18.47 -96.63
CA VAL A 1155 -71.14 -17.16 -97.24
C VAL A 1155 -70.17 -17.33 -98.41
N ARG A 1156 -70.54 -16.83 -99.59
CA ARG A 1156 -69.72 -16.82 -100.81
C ARG A 1156 -68.85 -15.57 -100.90
N ALA A 1157 -69.40 -14.41 -100.56
CA ALA A 1157 -68.71 -13.12 -100.66
C ALA A 1157 -69.33 -12.08 -99.71
N VAL A 1158 -68.58 -11.02 -99.38
CA VAL A 1158 -69.04 -9.87 -98.57
C VAL A 1158 -69.05 -8.60 -99.45
N LYS A 1159 -70.04 -7.73 -99.26
CA LYS A 1159 -70.19 -6.44 -99.96
C LYS A 1159 -69.25 -5.37 -99.38
N ASP A 1160 -68.94 -4.33 -100.16
CA ASP A 1160 -68.20 -3.16 -99.68
C ASP A 1160 -69.00 -2.46 -98.57
N SER A 1161 -68.36 -2.27 -97.40
CA SER A 1161 -68.97 -1.72 -96.20
C SER A 1161 -68.81 -0.20 -96.05
N VAL A 1162 -67.95 0.44 -96.85
CA VAL A 1162 -67.47 1.81 -96.58
C VAL A 1162 -68.12 2.85 -97.49
N ARG A 1163 -68.26 2.56 -98.79
CA ARG A 1163 -68.69 3.58 -99.78
C ARG A 1163 -70.11 4.10 -99.55
N ASP A 1164 -71.02 3.23 -99.12
CA ASP A 1164 -72.44 3.55 -98.93
C ASP A 1164 -72.79 3.81 -97.44
N TYR A 1165 -71.80 3.86 -96.54
CA TYR A 1165 -72.00 4.01 -95.09
C TYR A 1165 -72.28 5.47 -94.70
N GLN A 1166 -73.42 5.72 -94.05
CA GLN A 1166 -73.82 7.04 -93.55
C GLN A 1166 -74.04 6.99 -92.04
N THR A 1167 -73.37 7.87 -91.28
CA THR A 1167 -73.56 8.01 -89.84
C THR A 1167 -73.63 9.49 -89.43
N LYS A 1168 -74.60 9.84 -88.59
CA LYS A 1168 -74.72 11.18 -87.98
C LYS A 1168 -73.83 11.37 -86.77
N ILE A 1169 -73.14 10.31 -86.33
CA ILE A 1169 -72.34 10.28 -85.11
C ILE A 1169 -70.95 9.73 -85.47
N PRO A 1170 -70.11 10.48 -86.22
CA PRO A 1170 -68.72 10.06 -86.49
C PRO A 1170 -67.86 10.11 -85.21
N VAL A 1171 -68.28 10.96 -84.26
CA VAL A 1171 -67.77 11.04 -82.90
C VAL A 1171 -68.95 11.09 -81.92
N PRO A 1172 -68.80 10.59 -80.68
CA PRO A 1172 -69.80 10.71 -79.62
C PRO A 1172 -70.43 12.11 -79.52
N LYS A 1173 -71.76 12.13 -79.33
CA LYS A 1173 -72.59 13.34 -79.35
C LYS A 1173 -72.14 14.46 -78.38
N TRP A 1174 -71.50 14.10 -77.27
CA TRP A 1174 -71.05 15.03 -76.23
C TRP A 1174 -69.71 15.71 -76.54
N VAL A 1175 -69.09 15.40 -77.68
CA VAL A 1175 -67.83 16.01 -78.13
C VAL A 1175 -68.10 17.07 -79.18
N GLN A 1176 -67.83 18.33 -78.82
CA GLN A 1176 -67.94 19.51 -79.67
C GLN A 1176 -66.52 20.09 -79.86
N LEU A 1177 -65.87 19.76 -80.98
CA LEU A 1177 -64.45 20.04 -81.24
C LEU A 1177 -64.22 21.43 -81.85
#